data_AF-A0A3P8Y5X8-F1
#
_entry.id   AF-A0A3P8Y5X8-F1
#
_cell.length_a   1.000
_cell.length_b   1.000
_cell.length_c   1.000
_cell.angle_alpha   90.00
_cell.angle_beta   90.00
_cell.angle_gamma   90.00
#
_symmetry.space_group_name_H-M   'P 1'
#
loop_
_entity.id
_entity.type
_entity.pdbx_description
1 polymer ?
#
loop_
_entity_poly.entity_id
_entity_poly.type
_entity_poly.pdbx_seq_one_letter_code
_entity_poly.pdbx_strand_id
1 'polypeptide(L)'
;MWTCKTTWKKLAPLARTCSTLCRQNARRTVLNSDRRLPMVTQAHMSSGTPGSGGDNNLYYLLVGATCIAGGFYAYRTIKGDQERYNERMNEIASRANKVAEQAETYLPEEPRGDEAVETPEETSPEVTAEEPEGPPVELEAEIAEEAPVADLALEEVVEMPCAPTQSEPSPVAESPPAETAEPQTTTVTESAADPATDEPTNVPPPAPVEFPSHAPYLLIGGGTASFAAARSIRARDPGARVLIITDEPDLPYMRPPLSKELWFSDDPGVVDTLRFKQWNGKERSIYFQPPSFYVSPQDLEKVENGGVAVLTGKKVVHMDVRGNKVTLSDNTEISYDKCLIATGGVPRNLQVIERAGEEVTKRTTLFRKVEDFKALNKVSRDTKSITIIGGGFLGSELACALGRRSADSDLEVIQMFPEKGNMGKVLPEYLSNWTTAKVRSEGVRVITEALVKGVSFKDGKVEIKLKDGRVVKTDHIVAAVGLEPSVELAKSAGLEVDSDFGGYRVNAELQARSNIWVAGDAACFYDIRLGRRRVEHHDHAVVSGRLAGENMTGANKPYWHQSMFWSDLGPDVGYEAIGIVDSSLPTVGVFAKATAKDTPKAATEKSGTGIRSESETEGTASSTATSSTPAPPPEPQQKDDYGKGVIFYLRDKVVVGIVLWNVFNRMPIARKIIKDGEEHADLNEVAKLFNIHED
;
A
#
# COMPACT_ATOMS: atom_id res chain seq x y z
N MET A 1 -31.47 -22.13 -38.65
CA MET A 1 -32.38 -20.97 -38.77
C MET A 1 -33.42 -21.06 -37.65
N TRP A 2 -33.28 -20.26 -36.57
CA TRP A 2 -34.18 -20.29 -35.41
C TRP A 2 -35.12 -19.09 -35.44
N THR A 3 -36.43 -19.31 -35.27
CA THR A 3 -37.45 -18.26 -35.41
C THR A 3 -37.48 -17.29 -34.23
N CYS A 4 -37.58 -15.99 -34.52
CA CYS A 4 -37.52 -14.87 -33.56
C CYS A 4 -38.49 -14.97 -32.35
N LYS A 5 -39.58 -15.74 -32.47
CA LYS A 5 -40.54 -16.00 -31.37
C LYS A 5 -39.92 -16.64 -30.11
N THR A 6 -38.87 -17.45 -30.24
CA THR A 6 -38.26 -18.14 -29.10
C THR A 6 -37.42 -17.20 -28.25
N THR A 7 -36.71 -16.26 -28.88
CA THR A 7 -35.90 -15.23 -28.21
C THR A 7 -36.79 -14.27 -27.40
N TRP A 8 -37.93 -13.86 -27.97
CA TRP A 8 -38.88 -12.97 -27.29
C TRP A 8 -39.49 -13.59 -26.03
N LYS A 9 -39.78 -14.90 -26.04
CA LYS A 9 -40.27 -15.63 -24.85
C LYS A 9 -39.25 -15.69 -23.71
N LYS A 10 -37.95 -15.67 -23.98
CA LYS A 10 -36.89 -15.65 -22.95
C LYS A 10 -36.58 -14.26 -22.41
N LEU A 11 -36.75 -13.20 -23.20
CA LEU A 11 -36.46 -11.81 -22.80
C LEU A 11 -37.64 -11.09 -22.11
N ALA A 12 -38.88 -11.47 -22.42
CA ALA A 12 -40.08 -10.85 -21.85
C ALA A 12 -40.18 -10.85 -20.31
N PRO A 13 -39.68 -11.85 -19.55
CA PRO A 13 -39.64 -11.79 -18.09
C PRO A 13 -38.65 -10.73 -17.57
N LEU A 14 -37.44 -10.67 -18.14
CA LEU A 14 -36.36 -9.76 -17.71
C LEU A 14 -36.76 -8.28 -17.88
N ALA A 15 -37.40 -7.95 -19.00
CA ALA A 15 -37.89 -6.59 -19.26
C ALA A 15 -38.99 -6.14 -18.26
N ARG A 16 -39.77 -7.07 -17.70
CA ARG A 16 -40.81 -6.74 -16.70
C ARG A 16 -40.21 -6.42 -15.33
N THR A 17 -39.18 -7.16 -14.90
CA THR A 17 -38.49 -6.92 -13.61
C THR A 17 -37.86 -5.52 -13.52
N CYS A 18 -37.29 -5.00 -14.61
CA CYS A 18 -36.76 -3.63 -14.64
C CYS A 18 -37.85 -2.57 -14.42
N SER A 19 -39.07 -2.78 -14.94
CA SER A 19 -40.17 -1.81 -14.81
C SER A 19 -40.72 -1.69 -13.37
N THR A 20 -40.63 -2.76 -12.58
CA THR A 20 -41.09 -2.78 -11.18
C THR A 20 -40.12 -2.08 -10.22
N LEU A 21 -38.81 -2.12 -10.48
CA LEU A 21 -37.81 -1.44 -9.65
C LEU A 21 -37.96 0.09 -9.76
N CYS A 22 -38.14 0.63 -10.97
CA CYS A 22 -38.34 2.06 -11.19
C CYS A 22 -39.61 2.60 -10.49
N ARG A 23 -40.69 1.80 -10.39
CA ARG A 23 -41.92 2.21 -9.70
C ARG A 23 -41.82 2.19 -8.16
N GLN A 24 -40.92 1.40 -7.57
CA GLN A 24 -40.69 1.42 -6.12
C GLN A 24 -39.84 2.62 -5.68
N ASN A 25 -38.83 3.00 -6.46
CA ASN A 25 -38.02 4.19 -6.13
C ASN A 25 -38.81 5.50 -6.27
N ALA A 26 -39.72 5.62 -7.25
CA ALA A 26 -40.58 6.80 -7.39
C ALA A 26 -41.56 7.03 -6.20
N ARG A 27 -41.90 5.98 -5.43
CA ARG A 27 -42.72 6.11 -4.21
C ARG A 27 -41.91 6.52 -2.97
N ARG A 28 -40.58 6.42 -2.99
CA ARG A 28 -39.72 6.76 -1.85
C ARG A 28 -39.41 8.26 -1.74
N THR A 29 -39.51 9.01 -2.84
CA THR A 29 -39.19 10.45 -2.92
C THR A 29 -40.33 11.37 -2.48
N VAL A 30 -41.53 10.85 -2.23
CA VAL A 30 -42.75 11.66 -1.94
C VAL A 30 -43.08 11.74 -0.44
N LEU A 31 -42.31 11.08 0.43
CA LEU A 31 -42.59 10.99 1.88
C LEU A 31 -41.62 11.74 2.80
N ASN A 32 -40.69 12.54 2.27
CA ASN A 32 -39.71 13.29 3.06
C ASN A 32 -39.49 14.73 2.52
N SER A 33 -40.52 15.58 2.48
CA SER A 33 -40.36 17.04 2.33
C SER A 33 -41.56 17.84 2.84
N ASP A 34 -41.67 18.04 4.16
CA ASP A 34 -42.56 19.09 4.69
C ASP A 34 -41.91 20.47 4.47
N ARG A 35 -42.21 21.10 3.33
CA ARG A 35 -42.05 22.56 3.13
C ARG A 35 -42.95 23.05 1.99
N ARG A 36 -43.99 23.81 2.36
CA ARG A 36 -44.82 24.55 1.40
C ARG A 36 -44.01 25.66 0.75
N LEU A 37 -44.08 25.76 -0.58
CA LEU A 37 -43.75 26.96 -1.34
C LEU A 37 -44.91 27.27 -2.31
N PRO A 38 -45.14 28.55 -2.67
CA PRO A 38 -46.46 29.03 -3.11
C PRO A 38 -46.79 28.72 -4.57
N MET A 39 -48.10 28.78 -4.88
CA MET A 39 -48.63 28.72 -6.25
C MET A 39 -47.92 29.72 -7.17
N VAL A 40 -47.47 29.24 -8.32
CA VAL A 40 -47.27 30.07 -9.53
C VAL A 40 -48.34 29.64 -10.54
N THR A 41 -48.93 30.62 -11.22
CA THR A 41 -50.18 30.48 -11.95
C THR A 41 -50.07 29.73 -13.28
N GLN A 42 -51.15 29.01 -13.60
CA GLN A 42 -51.34 28.31 -14.86
C GLN A 42 -51.59 29.32 -15.99
N ALA A 43 -50.68 29.40 -16.96
CA ALA A 43 -50.86 30.19 -18.18
C ALA A 43 -50.40 29.39 -19.40
N HIS A 44 -51.36 29.05 -20.26
CA HIS A 44 -51.25 28.68 -21.68
C HIS A 44 -50.07 27.82 -22.16
N MET A 45 -50.38 26.60 -22.63
CA MET A 45 -49.93 26.15 -23.95
C MET A 45 -50.99 25.22 -24.56
N SER A 46 -51.38 25.57 -25.78
CA SER A 46 -52.54 25.06 -26.53
C SER A 46 -52.53 23.56 -26.81
N SER A 47 -53.73 22.96 -26.80
CA SER A 47 -54.03 21.71 -27.49
C SER A 47 -54.18 21.94 -29.00
N GLY A 48 -53.19 21.52 -29.80
CA GLY A 48 -53.28 21.49 -31.27
C GLY A 48 -53.80 20.15 -31.81
N THR A 49 -54.60 20.19 -32.88
CA THR A 49 -55.32 19.05 -33.48
C THR A 49 -54.43 18.10 -34.32
N PRO A 50 -54.87 16.84 -34.54
CA PRO A 50 -54.11 15.87 -35.34
C PRO A 50 -54.15 16.19 -36.85
N GLY A 51 -52.98 16.46 -37.43
CA GLY A 51 -52.81 16.82 -38.85
C GLY A 51 -52.17 15.72 -39.71
N SER A 52 -52.89 15.33 -40.76
CA SER A 52 -52.42 14.80 -42.06
C SER A 52 -50.99 14.22 -42.21
N GLY A 53 -50.90 12.89 -42.32
CA GLY A 53 -50.41 12.19 -43.53
C GLY A 53 -48.96 12.34 -44.05
N GLY A 54 -48.15 13.28 -43.57
CA GLY A 54 -46.79 13.55 -44.10
C GLY A 54 -45.68 13.50 -43.06
N ASP A 55 -45.90 14.08 -41.88
CA ASP A 55 -44.80 14.44 -40.96
C ASP A 55 -44.13 13.25 -40.27
N ASN A 56 -44.84 12.14 -40.11
CA ASN A 56 -44.25 10.90 -39.60
C ASN A 56 -43.16 10.36 -40.54
N ASN A 57 -43.30 10.53 -41.86
CA ASN A 57 -42.31 10.05 -42.83
C ASN A 57 -41.00 10.84 -42.73
N LEU A 58 -41.06 12.14 -42.44
CA LEU A 58 -39.87 12.95 -42.19
C LEU A 58 -39.14 12.49 -40.92
N TYR A 59 -39.88 12.15 -39.87
CA TYR A 59 -39.32 11.62 -38.62
C TYR A 59 -38.66 10.25 -38.83
N TYR A 60 -39.30 9.33 -39.59
CA TYR A 60 -38.70 8.04 -39.95
C TYR A 60 -37.48 8.18 -40.87
N LEU A 61 -37.49 9.14 -41.80
CA LEU A 61 -36.32 9.45 -42.65
C LEU A 61 -35.15 9.98 -41.82
N LEU A 62 -35.39 10.91 -40.90
CA LEU A 62 -34.35 11.46 -40.03
C LEU A 62 -33.76 10.37 -39.12
N VAL A 63 -34.59 9.61 -38.41
CA VAL A 63 -34.12 8.51 -37.54
C VAL A 63 -33.40 7.43 -38.36
N GLY A 64 -33.91 7.08 -39.54
CA GLY A 64 -33.27 6.13 -40.45
C GLY A 64 -31.89 6.61 -40.92
N ALA A 65 -31.77 7.88 -41.31
CA ALA A 65 -30.50 8.48 -41.71
C ALA A 65 -29.47 8.48 -40.56
N THR A 66 -29.87 8.83 -39.32
CA THR A 66 -28.98 8.79 -38.15
C THR A 66 -28.52 7.37 -37.83
N CYS A 67 -29.41 6.37 -37.94
CA CYS A 67 -29.05 4.96 -37.75
C CYS A 67 -28.08 4.46 -38.82
N ILE A 68 -28.26 4.83 -40.09
CA ILE A 68 -27.36 4.47 -41.19
C ILE A 68 -25.99 5.15 -40.99
N ALA A 69 -25.95 6.43 -40.64
CA ALA A 69 -24.72 7.16 -40.37
C ALA A 69 -23.95 6.56 -39.17
N GLY A 70 -24.64 6.21 -38.09
CA GLY A 70 -24.05 5.51 -36.94
C GLY A 70 -23.52 4.12 -37.30
N GLY A 71 -24.25 3.35 -38.11
CA GLY A 71 -23.79 2.06 -38.64
C GLY A 71 -22.56 2.18 -39.54
N PHE A 72 -22.51 3.18 -40.42
CA PHE A 72 -21.36 3.45 -41.28
C PHE A 72 -20.13 3.92 -40.48
N TYR A 73 -20.34 4.76 -39.45
CA TYR A 73 -19.27 5.17 -38.53
C TYR A 73 -18.70 3.97 -37.75
N ALA A 74 -19.57 3.11 -37.20
CA ALA A 74 -19.15 1.89 -36.51
C ALA A 74 -18.39 0.94 -37.43
N TYR A 75 -18.91 0.69 -38.65
CA TYR A 75 -18.24 -0.14 -39.66
C TYR A 75 -16.87 0.43 -40.05
N ARG A 76 -16.77 1.75 -40.29
CA ARG A 76 -15.50 2.41 -40.64
C ARG A 76 -14.49 2.36 -39.48
N THR A 77 -14.96 2.46 -38.24
CA THR A 77 -14.12 2.35 -37.05
C THR A 77 -13.57 0.92 -36.90
N ILE A 78 -14.45 -0.09 -36.97
CA ILE A 78 -14.06 -1.51 -36.90
C ILE A 78 -13.10 -1.87 -38.03
N LYS A 79 -13.35 -1.41 -39.26
CA LYS A 79 -12.45 -1.65 -40.40
C LYS A 79 -11.09 -0.98 -40.21
N GLY A 80 -11.05 0.27 -39.74
CA GLY A 80 -9.80 0.98 -39.42
C GLY A 80 -9.02 0.37 -38.25
N ASP A 81 -9.71 -0.21 -37.26
CA ASP A 81 -9.06 -0.95 -36.18
C ASP A 81 -8.51 -2.30 -36.65
N GLN A 82 -9.21 -2.99 -37.56
CA GLN A 82 -8.72 -4.22 -38.19
C GLN A 82 -7.52 -3.95 -39.12
N GLU A 83 -7.53 -2.84 -39.87
CA GLU A 83 -6.40 -2.38 -40.68
C GLU A 83 -5.19 -2.06 -39.79
N ARG A 84 -5.36 -1.29 -38.71
CA ARG A 84 -4.28 -1.00 -37.73
C ARG A 84 -3.79 -2.24 -36.99
N TYR A 85 -4.65 -3.21 -36.72
CA TYR A 85 -4.25 -4.48 -36.13
C TYR A 85 -3.36 -5.28 -37.10
N ASN A 86 -3.78 -5.42 -38.36
CA ASN A 86 -3.01 -6.10 -39.39
C ASN A 86 -1.66 -5.41 -39.65
N GLU A 87 -1.64 -4.08 -39.69
CA GLU A 87 -0.41 -3.28 -39.86
C GLU A 87 0.58 -3.52 -38.72
N ARG A 88 0.12 -3.51 -37.45
CA ARG A 88 0.94 -3.87 -36.29
C ARG A 88 1.42 -5.31 -36.30
N MET A 89 0.58 -6.27 -36.69
CA MET A 89 0.98 -7.68 -36.79
C MET A 89 2.04 -7.89 -37.88
N ASN A 90 1.91 -7.21 -39.02
CA ASN A 90 2.93 -7.21 -40.08
C ASN A 90 4.23 -6.53 -39.62
N GLU A 91 4.15 -5.44 -38.86
CA GLU A 91 5.33 -4.79 -38.28
C GLU A 91 6.07 -5.74 -37.32
N ILE A 92 5.35 -6.40 -36.41
CA ILE A 92 5.89 -7.41 -35.49
C ILE A 92 6.56 -8.57 -36.25
N ALA A 93 5.90 -9.10 -37.30
CA ALA A 93 6.45 -10.17 -38.13
C ALA A 93 7.72 -9.73 -38.89
N SER A 94 7.75 -8.52 -39.44
CA SER A 94 8.93 -7.97 -40.14
C SER A 94 10.11 -7.71 -39.19
N ARG A 95 9.85 -7.36 -37.92
CA ARG A 95 10.89 -7.25 -36.88
C ARG A 95 11.48 -8.62 -36.55
N ALA A 96 10.67 -9.66 -36.45
CA ALA A 96 11.16 -11.04 -36.23
C ALA A 96 12.07 -11.50 -37.40
N ASN A 97 11.67 -11.23 -38.65
CA ASN A 97 12.49 -11.57 -39.81
C ASN A 97 13.80 -10.77 -39.87
N LYS A 98 13.79 -9.47 -39.54
CA LYS A 98 15.03 -8.66 -39.46
C LYS A 98 16.00 -9.14 -38.39
N VAL A 99 15.50 -9.63 -37.25
CA VAL A 99 16.33 -10.22 -36.20
C VAL A 99 16.93 -11.55 -36.65
N ALA A 100 16.22 -12.33 -37.49
CA ALA A 100 16.78 -13.54 -38.10
C ALA A 100 17.86 -13.23 -39.16
N GLU A 101 17.63 -12.26 -40.07
CA GLU A 101 18.63 -11.81 -41.05
C GLU A 101 19.92 -11.28 -40.38
N GLN A 102 19.78 -10.56 -39.26
CA GLN A 102 20.92 -10.09 -38.45
C GLN A 102 21.64 -11.20 -37.67
N ALA A 103 20.98 -12.34 -37.42
CA ALA A 103 21.61 -13.49 -36.78
C ALA A 103 22.38 -14.37 -37.80
N GLU A 104 21.90 -14.51 -39.03
CA GLU A 104 22.62 -15.23 -40.10
C GLU A 104 23.86 -14.49 -40.59
N THR A 105 23.94 -13.17 -40.44
CA THR A 105 25.13 -12.36 -40.82
C THR A 105 26.29 -12.41 -39.82
N TYR A 106 26.17 -13.15 -38.71
CA TYR A 106 27.16 -13.19 -37.62
C TYR A 106 27.73 -14.59 -37.32
N LEU A 107 27.77 -15.47 -38.33
CA LEU A 107 28.55 -16.72 -38.28
C LEU A 107 29.91 -16.51 -38.98
N PRO A 108 31.05 -16.64 -38.28
CA PRO A 108 32.37 -16.55 -38.92
C PRO A 108 32.70 -17.83 -39.69
N GLU A 109 32.99 -17.70 -40.99
CA GLU A 109 33.54 -18.79 -41.81
C GLU A 109 35.02 -19.03 -41.46
N GLU A 110 35.41 -20.28 -41.21
CA GLU A 110 36.82 -20.68 -41.25
C GLU A 110 37.31 -20.71 -42.71
N PRO A 111 38.51 -20.19 -43.02
CA PRO A 111 39.02 -20.18 -44.38
C PRO A 111 39.52 -21.57 -44.80
N ARG A 112 38.80 -22.21 -45.73
CA ARG A 112 39.33 -23.36 -46.48
C ARG A 112 39.76 -22.88 -47.88
N GLY A 113 41.06 -22.72 -48.08
CA GLY A 113 41.65 -22.48 -49.39
C GLY A 113 41.94 -23.79 -50.13
N ASP A 114 41.76 -23.78 -51.44
CA ASP A 114 42.22 -24.82 -52.37
C ASP A 114 42.98 -24.15 -53.52
N GLU A 115 44.28 -24.42 -53.66
CA GLU A 115 44.95 -24.56 -54.95
C GLU A 115 46.06 -25.61 -54.82
N ALA A 116 46.21 -26.46 -55.84
CA ALA A 116 46.94 -27.72 -55.76
C ALA A 116 48.37 -27.64 -56.31
N VAL A 117 49.34 -28.24 -55.60
CA VAL A 117 50.68 -28.60 -56.10
C VAL A 117 51.08 -30.00 -55.54
N GLU A 118 51.99 -30.67 -56.24
CA GLU A 118 52.22 -32.13 -56.22
C GLU A 118 52.98 -32.70 -54.99
N THR A 119 52.82 -34.02 -54.78
CA THR A 119 53.49 -34.96 -53.84
C THR A 119 54.99 -35.20 -54.17
N PRO A 120 55.86 -35.86 -53.34
CA PRO A 120 55.57 -36.92 -52.33
C PRO A 120 56.48 -37.03 -51.06
N GLU A 121 56.35 -38.15 -50.31
CA GLU A 121 57.29 -38.74 -49.29
C GLU A 121 57.49 -37.94 -47.96
N GLU A 122 57.83 -38.48 -46.76
CA GLU A 122 58.01 -39.86 -46.25
C GLU A 122 57.80 -39.94 -44.70
N THR A 123 57.79 -41.17 -44.17
CA THR A 123 57.86 -41.69 -42.76
C THR A 123 58.10 -40.80 -41.50
N SER A 124 57.21 -40.96 -40.51
CA SER A 124 57.44 -41.34 -39.08
C SER A 124 58.42 -40.49 -38.18
N PRO A 125 58.77 -40.84 -36.91
CA PRO A 125 58.47 -39.97 -35.76
C PRO A 125 59.70 -39.60 -34.86
N GLU A 126 59.42 -39.17 -33.62
CA GLU A 126 60.27 -39.13 -32.40
C GLU A 126 60.89 -37.81 -31.87
N VAL A 127 60.63 -37.62 -30.56
CA VAL A 127 61.54 -37.21 -29.47
C VAL A 127 61.79 -35.71 -29.13
N THR A 128 61.81 -35.53 -27.80
CA THR A 128 62.05 -34.35 -26.96
C THR A 128 63.50 -33.84 -26.94
N ALA A 129 63.73 -32.54 -26.69
CA ALA A 129 64.32 -32.04 -25.42
C ALA A 129 64.77 -30.55 -25.46
N GLU A 130 64.52 -29.86 -24.33
CA GLU A 130 65.30 -28.79 -23.67
C GLU A 130 65.54 -27.37 -24.28
N GLU A 131 65.69 -26.45 -23.30
CA GLU A 131 65.85 -24.98 -23.25
C GLU A 131 67.26 -24.47 -23.73
N PRO A 132 67.61 -23.15 -23.85
CA PRO A 132 67.30 -22.08 -22.86
C PRO A 132 67.30 -20.55 -23.24
N GLU A 133 67.01 -19.74 -22.20
CA GLU A 133 67.49 -18.37 -21.87
C GLU A 133 67.12 -17.09 -22.69
N GLY A 134 66.04 -16.40 -22.25
CA GLY A 134 65.88 -14.95 -21.90
C GLY A 134 66.36 -13.78 -22.80
N PRO A 135 66.17 -12.49 -22.38
CA PRO A 135 65.09 -11.89 -21.58
C PRO A 135 64.42 -10.66 -22.29
N PRO A 136 63.37 -10.03 -21.72
CA PRO A 136 62.91 -8.69 -22.15
C PRO A 136 63.09 -7.59 -21.07
N VAL A 137 63.14 -6.33 -21.52
CA VAL A 137 63.16 -5.11 -20.69
C VAL A 137 62.01 -4.20 -21.14
N GLU A 138 61.21 -3.71 -20.19
CA GLU A 138 60.12 -2.72 -20.40
C GLU A 138 60.56 -1.29 -20.04
N LEU A 139 59.71 -0.31 -20.41
CA LEU A 139 59.51 1.08 -19.92
C LEU A 139 59.22 2.03 -21.12
N GLU A 140 58.26 2.98 -21.12
CA GLU A 140 57.23 3.38 -20.14
C GLU A 140 56.17 4.33 -20.80
N ALA A 141 55.19 4.77 -20.00
CA ALA A 141 54.33 5.97 -20.12
C ALA A 141 53.05 5.90 -21.00
N GLU A 142 51.89 6.48 -20.60
CA GLU A 142 51.41 7.04 -19.31
C GLU A 142 49.88 7.26 -19.40
N ILE A 143 49.07 6.83 -18.42
CA ILE A 143 47.73 7.39 -18.10
C ILE A 143 47.54 7.31 -16.58
N ALA A 144 47.04 8.38 -15.95
CA ALA A 144 46.99 8.53 -14.50
C ALA A 144 45.70 7.99 -13.83
N GLU A 145 45.85 7.42 -12.63
CA GLU A 145 44.76 7.06 -11.71
C GLU A 145 45.22 7.20 -10.23
N GLU A 146 44.39 7.79 -9.38
CA GLU A 146 44.50 7.83 -7.90
C GLU A 146 43.08 7.93 -7.32
N ALA A 147 42.69 7.34 -6.17
CA ALA A 147 43.28 6.28 -5.35
C ALA A 147 42.21 5.76 -4.34
N PRO A 148 42.27 4.50 -3.86
CA PRO A 148 41.56 4.03 -2.67
C PRO A 148 42.49 3.91 -1.44
N VAL A 149 41.94 3.96 -0.22
CA VAL A 149 42.69 3.77 1.04
C VAL A 149 42.19 2.53 1.79
N ALA A 150 43.12 1.88 2.51
CA ALA A 150 43.13 0.45 2.81
C ALA A 150 42.24 -0.03 3.99
N ASP A 151 42.10 -1.36 4.00
CA ASP A 151 41.45 -2.21 5.01
C ASP A 151 42.50 -2.85 5.94
N LEU A 152 42.17 -3.14 7.20
CA LEU A 152 43.02 -3.86 8.18
C LEU A 152 42.16 -4.64 9.18
N ALA A 153 42.52 -5.91 9.44
CA ALA A 153 41.67 -6.86 10.18
C ALA A 153 42.43 -7.77 11.17
N LEU A 154 41.78 -8.05 12.32
CA LEU A 154 41.95 -9.19 13.28
C LEU A 154 43.32 -9.27 14.03
N GLU A 155 43.49 -9.89 15.23
CA GLU A 155 42.81 -10.96 16.02
C GLU A 155 42.81 -10.59 17.57
N GLU A 156 41.79 -10.88 18.40
CA GLU A 156 41.55 -12.05 19.33
C GLU A 156 42.61 -12.30 20.46
N VAL A 157 42.37 -12.78 21.72
CA VAL A 157 41.22 -13.08 22.64
C VAL A 157 41.78 -13.30 24.10
N VAL A 158 40.93 -13.53 25.15
CA VAL A 158 41.15 -14.27 26.46
C VAL A 158 40.76 -13.53 27.78
N GLU A 159 40.23 -14.29 28.77
CA GLU A 159 39.53 -13.89 30.03
C GLU A 159 40.30 -14.03 31.38
N MET A 160 39.83 -13.29 32.42
CA MET A 160 39.86 -13.56 33.90
C MET A 160 41.23 -13.59 34.67
N PRO A 161 41.31 -13.53 36.04
CA PRO A 161 40.29 -13.67 37.12
C PRO A 161 40.34 -12.63 38.31
N CYS A 162 39.74 -12.96 39.47
CA CYS A 162 39.41 -12.10 40.64
C CYS A 162 40.50 -11.81 41.71
N ALA A 163 40.46 -10.60 42.33
CA ALA A 163 40.63 -10.18 43.76
C ALA A 163 41.82 -10.73 44.64
N PRO A 164 42.06 -10.28 45.90
CA PRO A 164 41.69 -9.05 46.65
C PRO A 164 42.91 -8.32 47.31
N THR A 165 42.73 -7.14 47.95
CA THR A 165 43.47 -6.77 49.20
C THR A 165 42.81 -5.63 49.99
N GLN A 166 42.97 -5.63 51.32
CA GLN A 166 42.35 -4.70 52.29
C GLN A 166 43.41 -3.96 53.12
N SER A 167 43.06 -2.79 53.68
CA SER A 167 43.49 -2.37 55.04
C SER A 167 42.65 -1.20 55.57
N GLU A 168 41.92 -1.42 56.66
CA GLU A 168 41.14 -0.44 57.46
C GLU A 168 42.03 0.18 58.59
N PRO A 169 41.55 0.83 59.71
CA PRO A 169 40.18 1.25 60.11
C PRO A 169 39.97 2.60 60.87
N SER A 170 38.73 3.13 60.76
CA SER A 170 37.85 3.72 61.84
C SER A 170 38.24 4.99 62.64
N PRO A 171 37.29 5.70 63.36
CA PRO A 171 35.89 5.33 63.69
C PRO A 171 34.74 6.39 63.53
N VAL A 172 33.55 5.84 63.26
CA VAL A 172 32.14 6.11 63.68
C VAL A 172 31.76 7.30 64.62
N ALA A 173 30.65 8.02 64.29
CA ALA A 173 29.58 8.50 65.20
C ALA A 173 28.30 9.00 64.45
N GLU A 174 27.13 9.10 65.12
CA GLU A 174 25.77 9.25 64.55
C GLU A 174 25.20 10.69 64.38
N SER A 175 24.02 10.81 63.74
CA SER A 175 23.15 12.02 63.54
C SER A 175 22.27 12.35 64.78
N PRO A 176 21.25 13.28 64.81
CA PRO A 176 20.68 14.26 63.83
C PRO A 176 20.40 15.67 64.47
N PRO A 177 19.28 16.44 64.26
CA PRO A 177 18.68 17.07 63.06
C PRO A 177 18.47 18.64 63.13
N ALA A 178 18.04 19.22 62.00
CA ALA A 178 17.12 20.39 61.84
C ALA A 178 17.55 21.88 62.03
N GLU A 179 16.71 22.75 61.43
CA GLU A 179 16.49 24.22 61.56
C GLU A 179 17.24 25.29 60.71
N THR A 180 16.42 25.97 59.88
CA THR A 180 16.37 27.41 59.48
C THR A 180 17.56 28.36 59.65
N ALA A 181 17.86 29.14 58.58
CA ALA A 181 17.75 30.62 58.56
C ALA A 181 18.06 31.25 57.16
N GLU A 182 17.27 32.27 56.78
CA GLU A 182 17.64 33.30 55.78
C GLU A 182 18.27 34.53 56.51
N PRO A 183 18.29 35.77 55.94
CA PRO A 183 19.31 36.31 55.04
C PRO A 183 20.05 37.52 55.67
N GLN A 184 20.87 38.26 54.90
CA GLN A 184 21.42 39.55 55.34
C GLN A 184 21.05 40.75 54.45
N THR A 185 20.36 41.68 55.12
CA THR A 185 20.06 43.11 54.91
C THR A 185 21.18 43.95 54.26
N THR A 186 20.92 45.11 53.63
CA THR A 186 20.32 46.32 54.26
C THR A 186 19.43 47.22 53.37
N THR A 187 18.62 48.03 54.08
CA THR A 187 17.55 48.98 53.70
C THR A 187 18.03 50.27 52.97
N VAL A 188 17.16 51.11 52.37
CA VAL A 188 16.42 52.21 53.05
C VAL A 188 15.32 52.90 52.19
N THR A 189 14.11 53.03 52.80
CA THR A 189 12.93 53.93 52.56
C THR A 189 12.14 54.02 51.24
N GLU A 190 10.81 54.06 51.41
CA GLU A 190 9.75 54.30 50.43
C GLU A 190 9.48 55.80 50.14
N SER A 191 8.86 56.09 49.00
CA SER A 191 7.81 57.11 48.86
C SER A 191 6.93 56.79 47.65
N ALA A 192 5.60 56.94 47.77
CA ALA A 192 4.63 56.46 46.78
C ALA A 192 4.13 57.55 45.81
N ALA A 193 3.81 57.15 44.57
CA ALA A 193 3.02 57.91 43.60
C ALA A 193 2.27 56.95 42.64
N ASP A 194 1.13 57.41 42.11
CA ASP A 194 0.11 56.62 41.40
C ASP A 194 0.52 56.00 40.04
N PRO A 195 -0.20 54.96 39.56
CA PRO A 195 0.17 54.22 38.35
C PRO A 195 -0.20 54.94 37.04
N ALA A 196 0.72 54.93 36.08
CA ALA A 196 0.42 55.23 34.68
C ALA A 196 -0.08 53.97 33.96
N THR A 197 -1.05 54.13 33.06
CA THR A 197 -1.63 53.06 32.25
C THR A 197 -0.71 52.65 31.11
N ASP A 198 -0.28 51.38 31.08
CA ASP A 198 0.33 50.78 29.89
C ASP A 198 -0.73 50.47 28.82
N GLU A 199 -0.52 50.96 27.59
CA GLU A 199 -1.29 50.51 26.43
C GLU A 199 -0.84 49.10 25.99
N PRO A 200 -1.75 48.25 25.50
CA PRO A 200 -1.39 46.93 25.02
C PRO A 200 -0.50 47.03 23.77
N THR A 201 0.69 46.44 23.85
CA THR A 201 1.62 46.36 22.73
C THR A 201 0.98 45.59 21.58
N ASN A 202 0.71 46.31 20.49
CA ASN A 202 0.10 45.78 19.27
C ASN A 202 1.11 44.88 18.53
N VAL A 203 1.15 43.60 18.91
CA VAL A 203 1.89 42.57 18.16
C VAL A 203 1.26 42.49 16.76
N PRO A 204 1.99 42.80 15.68
CA PRO A 204 1.42 42.72 14.34
C PRO A 204 0.99 41.27 14.06
N PRO A 205 -0.17 41.05 13.41
CA PRO A 205 -0.60 39.71 13.06
C PRO A 205 0.49 39.02 12.23
N PRO A 206 0.68 37.69 12.39
CA PRO A 206 1.68 36.97 11.62
C PRO A 206 1.46 37.23 10.12
N ALA A 207 2.56 37.51 9.41
CA ALA A 207 2.51 37.79 7.99
C ALA A 207 1.75 36.66 7.26
N PRO A 208 0.92 36.97 6.25
CA PRO A 208 0.22 35.95 5.48
C PRO A 208 1.24 34.92 4.98
N VAL A 209 1.00 33.64 5.27
CA VAL A 209 1.88 32.57 4.79
C VAL A 209 1.72 32.51 3.28
N GLU A 210 2.69 33.04 2.55
CA GLU A 210 2.70 32.95 1.09
C GLU A 210 2.77 31.48 0.68
N PHE A 211 1.92 31.08 -0.25
CA PHE A 211 1.93 29.75 -0.86
C PHE A 211 2.26 29.91 -2.35
N PRO A 212 2.95 28.93 -2.97
CA PRO A 212 3.24 28.99 -4.40
C PRO A 212 1.93 29.03 -5.19
N SER A 213 1.81 30.00 -6.10
CA SER A 213 0.61 30.18 -6.93
C SER A 213 0.52 29.15 -8.06
N HIS A 214 1.66 28.52 -8.36
CA HIS A 214 1.82 27.52 -9.40
C HIS A 214 2.81 26.43 -8.96
N ALA A 215 2.53 25.18 -9.31
CA ALA A 215 3.42 24.04 -9.10
C ALA A 215 3.50 23.16 -10.35
N PRO A 216 4.66 23.06 -11.03
CA PRO A 216 4.81 22.22 -12.23
C PRO A 216 4.39 20.76 -11.98
N TYR A 217 4.75 20.23 -10.80
CA TYR A 217 4.28 18.92 -10.33
C TYR A 217 3.54 19.08 -8.98
N LEU A 218 2.22 18.87 -9.00
CA LEU A 218 1.35 18.95 -7.82
C LEU A 218 0.91 17.55 -7.37
N LEU A 219 1.25 17.16 -6.14
CA LEU A 219 0.89 15.85 -5.58
C LEU A 219 -0.10 16.03 -4.41
N ILE A 220 -1.29 15.46 -4.53
CA ILE A 220 -2.39 15.63 -3.57
C ILE A 220 -2.46 14.42 -2.63
N GLY A 221 -2.17 14.65 -1.35
CA GLY A 221 -2.02 13.65 -0.29
C GLY A 221 -0.55 13.45 0.09
N GLY A 222 -0.23 13.41 1.38
CA GLY A 222 1.16 13.28 1.88
C GLY A 222 1.67 11.85 2.08
N GLY A 223 1.03 10.85 1.47
CA GLY A 223 1.33 9.43 1.73
C GLY A 223 2.49 8.83 0.91
N THR A 224 2.71 7.53 1.09
CA THR A 224 3.71 6.71 0.39
C THR A 224 3.76 6.95 -1.13
N ALA A 225 2.61 7.02 -1.79
CA ALA A 225 2.54 7.18 -3.24
C ALA A 225 3.05 8.55 -3.72
N SER A 226 2.71 9.64 -3.01
CA SER A 226 3.26 10.97 -3.32
C SER A 226 4.75 11.06 -3.04
N PHE A 227 5.24 10.45 -1.95
CA PHE A 227 6.68 10.42 -1.68
C PHE A 227 7.44 9.67 -2.79
N ALA A 228 6.95 8.49 -3.20
CA ALA A 228 7.54 7.72 -4.30
C ALA A 228 7.49 8.46 -5.64
N ALA A 229 6.40 9.18 -5.93
CA ALA A 229 6.27 10.02 -7.11
C ALA A 229 7.24 11.21 -7.07
N ALA A 230 7.32 11.96 -5.97
CA ALA A 230 8.24 13.09 -5.81
C ALA A 230 9.70 12.66 -6.00
N ARG A 231 10.10 11.55 -5.39
CA ARG A 231 11.43 10.94 -5.57
C ARG A 231 11.69 10.56 -7.03
N SER A 232 10.70 9.96 -7.70
CA SER A 232 10.83 9.56 -9.10
C SER A 232 10.95 10.75 -10.06
N ILE A 233 10.14 11.78 -9.85
CA ILE A 233 10.18 13.03 -10.61
C ILE A 233 11.56 13.67 -10.45
N ARG A 234 12.04 13.88 -9.22
CA ARG A 234 13.36 14.47 -8.94
C ARG A 234 14.54 13.64 -9.47
N ALA A 235 14.40 12.32 -9.54
CA ALA A 235 15.44 11.44 -10.10
C ALA A 235 15.52 11.48 -11.64
N ARG A 236 14.43 11.85 -12.32
CA ARG A 236 14.36 11.94 -13.79
C ARG A 236 14.48 13.37 -14.32
N ASP A 237 14.09 14.34 -13.49
CA ASP A 237 14.20 15.77 -13.70
C ASP A 237 14.83 16.39 -12.44
N PRO A 238 16.17 16.49 -12.38
CA PRO A 238 16.88 17.09 -11.24
C PRO A 238 16.60 18.57 -11.00
N GLY A 239 15.90 19.26 -11.92
CA GLY A 239 15.43 20.63 -11.76
C GLY A 239 13.98 20.75 -11.28
N ALA A 240 13.23 19.64 -11.20
CA ALA A 240 11.80 19.66 -10.94
C ALA A 240 11.41 20.36 -9.62
N ARG A 241 10.36 21.18 -9.70
CA ARG A 241 9.71 21.82 -8.56
C ARG A 241 8.43 21.04 -8.22
N VAL A 242 8.45 20.32 -7.10
CA VAL A 242 7.35 19.43 -6.69
C VAL A 242 6.71 19.95 -5.41
N LEU A 243 5.38 20.12 -5.42
CA LEU A 243 4.59 20.48 -4.25
C LEU A 243 3.72 19.30 -3.82
N ILE A 244 3.94 18.81 -2.60
CA ILE A 244 3.03 17.87 -1.93
C ILE A 244 2.06 18.68 -1.06
N ILE A 245 0.76 18.43 -1.15
CA ILE A 245 -0.25 19.02 -0.26
C ILE A 245 -0.88 17.92 0.57
N THR A 246 -0.96 18.08 1.89
CA THR A 246 -1.49 17.06 2.80
C THR A 246 -2.34 17.66 3.92
N ASP A 247 -3.47 17.01 4.23
CA ASP A 247 -4.38 17.42 5.32
C ASP A 247 -3.91 16.94 6.70
N GLU A 248 -2.91 16.05 6.75
CA GLU A 248 -2.19 15.68 7.97
C GLU A 248 -1.18 16.78 8.37
N PRO A 249 -0.90 16.98 9.67
CA PRO A 249 0.13 17.93 10.12
C PRO A 249 1.56 17.41 9.87
N ASP A 250 1.72 16.09 9.74
CA ASP A 250 2.99 15.40 9.60
C ASP A 250 3.56 15.44 8.16
N LEU A 251 4.89 15.41 8.05
CA LEU A 251 5.60 15.16 6.78
C LEU A 251 5.41 13.70 6.32
N PRO A 252 5.63 13.37 5.02
CA PRO A 252 5.40 12.03 4.50
C PRO A 252 6.09 10.90 5.29
N TYR A 253 5.28 9.92 5.72
CA TYR A 253 5.70 8.80 6.57
C TYR A 253 5.10 7.45 6.13
N MET A 254 5.72 6.35 6.53
CA MET A 254 5.27 4.99 6.25
C MET A 254 4.28 4.49 7.30
N ARG A 255 3.14 3.93 6.88
CA ARG A 255 2.08 3.46 7.79
C ARG A 255 2.32 2.08 8.46
N PRO A 256 3.04 1.08 7.89
CA PRO A 256 3.13 -0.25 8.48
C PRO A 256 3.62 -0.34 9.95
N PRO A 257 4.58 0.50 10.42
CA PRO A 257 5.03 0.45 11.82
C PRO A 257 3.98 0.90 12.84
N LEU A 258 2.95 1.65 12.43
CA LEU A 258 1.90 2.17 13.33
C LEU A 258 1.12 1.07 14.06
N SER A 259 1.02 -0.13 13.49
CA SER A 259 0.37 -1.30 14.09
C SER A 259 1.35 -2.40 14.51
N LYS A 260 2.66 -2.16 14.37
CA LYS A 260 3.74 -3.14 14.55
C LYS A 260 4.81 -2.60 15.47
N GLU A 261 6.03 -2.35 14.99
CA GLU A 261 7.24 -2.14 15.79
C GLU A 261 7.12 -0.99 16.81
N LEU A 262 6.34 0.05 16.53
CA LEU A 262 6.09 1.15 17.48
C LEU A 262 5.39 0.72 18.78
N TRP A 263 4.77 -0.46 18.81
CA TRP A 263 4.16 -1.05 20.01
C TRP A 263 5.08 -2.03 20.76
N PHE A 264 6.23 -2.37 20.18
CA PHE A 264 7.21 -3.31 20.73
C PHE A 264 8.45 -2.57 21.28
N SER A 265 8.25 -1.32 21.70
CA SER A 265 9.28 -0.46 22.28
C SER A 265 9.00 -0.21 23.76
N ASP A 266 9.98 -0.49 24.60
CA ASP A 266 9.97 -0.16 26.03
C ASP A 266 10.32 1.32 26.29
N ASP A 267 10.87 2.02 25.30
CA ASP A 267 11.16 3.46 25.38
C ASP A 267 9.86 4.28 25.30
N PRO A 268 9.48 5.03 26.35
CA PRO A 268 8.28 5.89 26.31
C PRO A 268 8.40 7.03 25.28
N GLY A 269 9.63 7.48 24.96
CA GLY A 269 9.91 8.53 23.96
C GLY A 269 9.62 8.12 22.52
N VAL A 270 9.31 6.84 22.26
CA VAL A 270 8.88 6.33 20.94
C VAL A 270 7.66 7.07 20.40
N VAL A 271 6.78 7.55 21.28
CA VAL A 271 5.52 8.22 20.92
C VAL A 271 5.77 9.60 20.31
N ASP A 272 6.79 10.31 20.80
CA ASP A 272 7.14 11.66 20.36
C ASP A 272 8.14 11.63 19.20
N THR A 273 9.15 10.76 19.27
CA THR A 273 10.20 10.65 18.24
C THR A 273 9.73 9.94 16.97
N LEU A 274 8.79 9.00 17.10
CA LEU A 274 8.33 8.10 16.03
C LEU A 274 9.50 7.37 15.32
N ARG A 275 10.56 7.07 16.08
CA ARG A 275 11.69 6.24 15.68
C ARG A 275 11.53 4.88 16.36
N PHE A 276 11.52 3.81 15.60
CA PHE A 276 11.23 2.45 16.08
C PHE A 276 12.43 1.55 15.87
N LYS A 277 12.61 0.55 16.74
CA LYS A 277 13.53 -0.56 16.50
C LYS A 277 12.83 -1.59 15.63
N GLN A 278 13.45 -1.93 14.50
CA GLN A 278 13.03 -3.07 13.68
C GLN A 278 13.27 -4.38 14.45
N TRP A 279 12.73 -5.51 13.97
CA TRP A 279 12.88 -6.81 14.65
C TRP A 279 14.34 -7.28 14.86
N ASN A 280 15.28 -6.74 14.08
CA ASN A 280 16.73 -6.95 14.22
C ASN A 280 17.42 -5.95 15.18
N GLY A 281 16.65 -5.13 15.91
CA GLY A 281 17.14 -4.12 16.85
C GLY A 281 17.60 -2.79 16.22
N LYS A 282 17.76 -2.70 14.88
CA LYS A 282 18.20 -1.47 14.22
C LYS A 282 17.08 -0.43 14.20
N GLU A 283 17.42 0.80 14.60
CA GLU A 283 16.50 1.93 14.62
C GLU A 283 16.17 2.44 13.19
N ARG A 284 14.91 2.81 12.95
CA ARG A 284 14.42 3.43 11.72
C ARG A 284 13.40 4.52 12.06
N SER A 285 13.40 5.63 11.30
CA SER A 285 12.34 6.64 11.41
C SER A 285 11.10 6.21 10.65
N ILE A 286 9.91 6.58 11.14
CA ILE A 286 8.67 6.43 10.36
C ILE A 286 8.64 7.34 9.12
N TYR A 287 9.33 8.49 9.17
CA TYR A 287 9.39 9.45 8.08
C TYR A 287 10.29 8.94 6.94
N PHE A 288 9.89 9.19 5.69
CA PHE A 288 10.63 8.67 4.54
C PHE A 288 12.00 9.34 4.31
N GLN A 289 12.19 10.58 4.77
CA GLN A 289 13.45 11.31 4.72
C GLN A 289 13.49 12.38 5.84
N PRO A 290 14.69 12.91 6.20
CA PRO A 290 14.80 13.99 7.17
C PRO A 290 14.03 15.25 6.75
N PRO A 291 13.47 16.04 7.70
CA PRO A 291 12.76 17.29 7.38
C PRO A 291 13.59 18.29 6.57
N SER A 292 14.90 18.37 6.80
CA SER A 292 15.83 19.25 6.10
C SER A 292 16.05 18.94 4.61
N PHE A 293 15.52 17.81 4.11
CA PHE A 293 15.58 17.44 2.70
C PHE A 293 14.40 18.02 1.88
N TYR A 294 13.43 18.66 2.56
CA TYR A 294 12.36 19.40 1.91
C TYR A 294 12.70 20.90 1.87
N VAL A 295 12.31 21.57 0.78
CA VAL A 295 12.39 23.04 0.68
C VAL A 295 11.13 23.67 1.25
N SER A 296 11.22 24.91 1.75
CA SER A 296 10.02 25.62 2.21
C SER A 296 9.07 25.90 1.05
N PRO A 297 7.73 25.81 1.22
CA PRO A 297 6.78 26.12 0.15
C PRO A 297 6.97 27.52 -0.47
N GLN A 298 7.40 28.52 0.31
CA GLN A 298 7.68 29.90 -0.14
C GLN A 298 8.89 30.01 -1.08
N ASP A 299 9.83 29.07 -0.96
CA ASP A 299 11.10 29.06 -1.68
C ASP A 299 11.11 28.10 -2.86
N LEU A 300 10.07 27.26 -3.00
CA LEU A 300 9.94 26.27 -4.07
C LEU A 300 10.02 26.89 -5.48
N GLU A 301 9.52 28.12 -5.67
CA GLU A 301 9.62 28.86 -6.93
C GLU A 301 11.01 29.49 -7.14
N LYS A 302 11.74 29.79 -6.07
CA LYS A 302 12.98 30.60 -6.07
C LYS A 302 14.27 29.77 -6.02
N VAL A 303 14.23 28.58 -5.41
CA VAL A 303 15.40 27.71 -5.24
C VAL A 303 16.00 27.31 -6.60
N GLU A 304 17.32 27.43 -6.75
CA GLU A 304 18.01 27.30 -8.04
C GLU A 304 17.76 25.92 -8.70
N ASN A 305 18.04 24.84 -7.97
CA ASN A 305 17.98 23.46 -8.47
C ASN A 305 16.62 22.78 -8.29
N GLY A 306 15.55 23.56 -8.08
CA GLY A 306 14.22 23.02 -7.71
C GLY A 306 14.24 22.31 -6.34
N GLY A 307 13.24 21.46 -6.10
CA GLY A 307 13.11 20.74 -4.83
C GLY A 307 11.75 20.11 -4.63
N VAL A 308 11.53 19.53 -3.44
CA VAL A 308 10.24 19.03 -2.98
C VAL A 308 9.82 19.85 -1.76
N ALA A 309 8.67 20.52 -1.84
CA ALA A 309 8.04 21.16 -0.68
C ALA A 309 6.84 20.34 -0.21
N VAL A 310 6.53 20.43 1.08
CA VAL A 310 5.32 19.85 1.66
C VAL A 310 4.50 20.94 2.35
N LEU A 311 3.25 21.08 1.94
CA LEU A 311 2.27 21.94 2.55
C LEU A 311 1.35 21.10 3.44
N THR A 312 1.65 21.06 4.74
CA THR A 312 0.92 20.28 5.76
C THR A 312 -0.29 21.02 6.32
N GLY A 313 -1.24 20.28 6.90
CA GLY A 313 -2.46 20.83 7.48
C GLY A 313 -3.39 21.54 6.47
N LYS A 314 -3.24 21.29 5.17
CA LYS A 314 -4.06 21.91 4.11
C LYS A 314 -4.75 20.84 3.28
N LYS A 315 -6.07 20.96 3.14
CA LYS A 315 -6.88 20.03 2.37
C LYS A 315 -7.24 20.63 1.01
N VAL A 316 -6.97 19.91 -0.08
CA VAL A 316 -7.59 20.22 -1.38
C VAL A 316 -9.06 19.85 -1.29
N VAL A 317 -9.96 20.79 -1.61
CA VAL A 317 -11.42 20.61 -1.53
C VAL A 317 -12.11 20.70 -2.89
N HIS A 318 -11.46 21.33 -3.88
CA HIS A 318 -11.96 21.47 -5.24
C HIS A 318 -10.82 21.31 -6.26
N MET A 319 -11.12 20.72 -7.41
CA MET A 319 -10.20 20.62 -8.54
C MET A 319 -10.92 21.03 -9.82
N ASP A 320 -10.42 22.07 -10.48
CA ASP A 320 -10.77 22.43 -11.85
C ASP A 320 -9.75 21.78 -12.81
N VAL A 321 -10.21 20.74 -13.51
CA VAL A 321 -9.43 20.00 -14.50
C VAL A 321 -9.25 20.78 -15.80
N ARG A 322 -10.13 21.74 -16.12
CA ARG A 322 -10.01 22.54 -17.35
C ARG A 322 -9.10 23.74 -17.16
N GLY A 323 -9.16 24.37 -15.99
CA GLY A 323 -8.28 25.46 -15.57
C GLY A 323 -6.94 25.00 -15.00
N ASN A 324 -6.68 23.68 -14.93
CA ASN A 324 -5.50 23.08 -14.28
C ASN A 324 -5.21 23.68 -12.88
N LYS A 325 -6.23 23.69 -12.01
CA LYS A 325 -6.17 24.40 -10.74
C LYS A 325 -6.83 23.61 -9.61
N VAL A 326 -6.30 23.74 -8.40
CA VAL A 326 -6.93 23.25 -7.18
C VAL A 326 -7.28 24.40 -6.24
N THR A 327 -8.31 24.21 -5.42
CA THR A 327 -8.66 25.12 -4.33
C THR A 327 -8.54 24.40 -3.00
N LEU A 328 -7.87 25.03 -2.04
CA LEU A 328 -7.67 24.53 -0.68
C LEU A 328 -8.83 24.91 0.24
N SER A 329 -8.89 24.29 1.42
CA SER A 329 -9.94 24.50 2.44
C SER A 329 -10.01 25.94 2.99
N ASP A 330 -9.00 26.76 2.78
CA ASP A 330 -8.95 28.19 3.12
C ASP A 330 -9.20 29.13 1.92
N ASN A 331 -9.60 28.56 0.77
CA ASN A 331 -9.77 29.20 -0.53
C ASN A 331 -8.49 29.61 -1.25
N THR A 332 -7.30 29.24 -0.77
CA THR A 332 -6.06 29.38 -1.56
C THR A 332 -6.19 28.59 -2.86
N GLU A 333 -5.83 29.19 -3.99
CA GLU A 333 -5.82 28.53 -5.29
C GLU A 333 -4.39 28.26 -5.76
N ILE A 334 -4.14 27.06 -6.29
CA ILE A 334 -2.83 26.65 -6.80
C ILE A 334 -3.02 26.03 -8.18
N SER A 335 -2.34 26.59 -9.18
CA SER A 335 -2.32 26.05 -10.55
C SER A 335 -1.23 24.97 -10.72
N TYR A 336 -1.38 24.09 -11.70
CA TYR A 336 -0.43 23.00 -11.95
C TYR A 336 -0.23 22.70 -13.43
N ASP A 337 0.93 22.15 -13.81
CA ASP A 337 1.08 21.55 -15.14
C ASP A 337 0.62 20.09 -15.12
N LYS A 338 1.10 19.32 -14.15
CA LYS A 338 0.83 17.90 -13.97
C LYS A 338 0.44 17.59 -12.52
N CYS A 339 -0.63 16.82 -12.34
CA CYS A 339 -1.16 16.48 -11.03
C CYS A 339 -1.14 14.97 -10.75
N LEU A 340 -0.83 14.58 -9.51
CA LEU A 340 -1.07 13.25 -8.97
C LEU A 340 -2.12 13.31 -7.87
N ILE A 341 -3.17 12.50 -7.97
CA ILE A 341 -4.10 12.22 -6.88
C ILE A 341 -3.59 10.98 -6.13
N ALA A 342 -3.16 11.17 -4.89
CA ALA A 342 -2.66 10.12 -3.99
C ALA A 342 -3.30 10.26 -2.60
N THR A 343 -4.60 10.59 -2.60
CA THR A 343 -5.44 10.87 -1.42
C THR A 343 -5.70 9.65 -0.52
N GLY A 344 -5.25 8.47 -0.93
CA GLY A 344 -5.38 7.23 -0.17
C GLY A 344 -6.84 6.85 0.09
N GLY A 345 -7.19 6.69 1.36
CA GLY A 345 -8.54 6.33 1.79
C GLY A 345 -8.81 6.68 3.24
N VAL A 346 -10.09 6.69 3.58
CA VAL A 346 -10.66 6.95 4.91
C VAL A 346 -11.09 5.61 5.54
N PRO A 347 -10.81 5.34 6.81
CA PRO A 347 -11.30 4.14 7.48
C PRO A 347 -12.82 4.03 7.47
N ARG A 348 -13.33 2.83 7.22
CA ARG A 348 -14.76 2.53 7.40
C ARG A 348 -15.13 2.58 8.87
N ASN A 349 -16.19 3.32 9.19
CA ASN A 349 -16.85 3.22 10.48
C ASN A 349 -18.04 2.23 10.41
N LEU A 350 -18.48 1.75 11.57
CA LEU A 350 -19.70 0.94 11.67
C LEU A 350 -20.90 1.85 11.89
N GLN A 351 -21.93 1.73 11.04
CA GLN A 351 -23.18 2.53 11.16
C GLN A 351 -23.86 2.45 12.55
N VAL A 352 -23.61 1.38 13.30
CA VAL A 352 -24.11 1.21 14.67
C VAL A 352 -23.36 2.08 15.69
N ILE A 353 -22.08 2.39 15.45
CA ILE A 353 -21.28 3.33 16.23
C ILE A 353 -21.66 4.77 15.85
N GLU A 354 -21.75 5.08 14.57
CA GLU A 354 -22.15 6.42 14.07
C GLU A 354 -23.50 6.87 14.65
N ARG A 355 -24.42 5.94 14.89
CA ARG A 355 -25.75 6.18 15.47
C ARG A 355 -25.81 6.09 17.00
N ALA A 356 -24.70 5.72 17.67
CA ALA A 356 -24.67 5.51 19.12
C ALA A 356 -24.48 6.80 19.94
N GLY A 357 -24.22 7.94 19.27
CA GLY A 357 -24.06 9.25 19.89
C GLY A 357 -22.61 9.64 20.20
N GLU A 358 -22.45 10.88 20.63
CA GLU A 358 -21.15 11.56 20.75
C GLU A 358 -20.21 10.86 21.74
N GLU A 359 -20.71 10.40 22.90
CA GLU A 359 -19.89 9.75 23.93
C GLU A 359 -19.32 8.39 23.51
N VAL A 360 -19.98 7.68 22.59
CA VAL A 360 -19.43 6.45 21.98
C VAL A 360 -18.41 6.83 20.90
N THR A 361 -18.68 7.88 20.12
CA THR A 361 -17.77 8.37 19.07
C THR A 361 -16.44 8.83 19.66
N LYS A 362 -16.45 9.60 20.76
CA LYS A 362 -15.25 10.02 21.52
C LYS A 362 -14.41 8.84 22.04
N ARG A 363 -15.03 7.68 22.24
CA ARG A 363 -14.41 6.43 22.73
C ARG A 363 -14.23 5.40 21.63
N THR A 364 -14.15 5.84 20.37
CA THR A 364 -13.88 4.99 19.21
C THR A 364 -12.72 5.56 18.39
N THR A 365 -11.64 4.78 18.23
CA THR A 365 -10.54 5.10 17.31
C THR A 365 -10.74 4.38 15.97
N LEU A 366 -10.56 5.12 14.87
CA LEU A 366 -10.52 4.59 13.50
C LEU A 366 -9.07 4.57 13.02
N PHE A 367 -8.34 3.49 13.31
CA PHE A 367 -6.89 3.50 13.30
C PHE A 367 -6.25 3.64 11.90
N ARG A 368 -5.54 4.75 11.63
CA ARG A 368 -4.90 5.01 10.32
C ARG A 368 -3.65 5.89 10.32
N LYS A 369 -3.57 6.87 11.21
CA LYS A 369 -2.57 7.96 11.23
C LYS A 369 -1.65 7.90 12.46
N VAL A 370 -0.59 8.71 12.44
CA VAL A 370 0.27 8.96 13.62
C VAL A 370 -0.55 9.44 14.82
N GLU A 371 -1.53 10.30 14.60
CA GLU A 371 -2.46 10.79 15.64
C GLU A 371 -3.23 9.64 16.31
N ASP A 372 -3.73 8.66 15.54
CA ASP A 372 -4.43 7.49 16.07
C ASP A 372 -3.51 6.59 16.88
N PHE A 373 -2.26 6.42 16.44
CA PHE A 373 -1.22 5.72 17.22
C PHE A 373 -0.99 6.43 18.55
N LYS A 374 -0.70 7.74 18.56
CA LYS A 374 -0.49 8.53 19.78
C LYS A 374 -1.70 8.44 20.73
N ALA A 375 -2.91 8.61 20.20
CA ALA A 375 -4.15 8.57 20.98
C ALA A 375 -4.40 7.18 21.57
N LEU A 376 -4.32 6.11 20.78
CA LEU A 376 -4.54 4.74 21.26
C LEU A 376 -3.42 4.29 22.22
N ASN A 377 -2.18 4.72 21.98
CA ASN A 377 -1.05 4.42 22.84
C ASN A 377 -1.21 5.06 24.23
N LYS A 378 -1.84 6.25 24.32
CA LYS A 378 -2.30 6.86 25.57
C LYS A 378 -3.47 6.09 26.20
N VAL A 379 -4.53 5.82 25.44
CA VAL A 379 -5.72 5.06 25.91
C VAL A 379 -5.33 3.71 26.52
N SER A 380 -4.37 2.99 25.92
CA SER A 380 -3.86 1.71 26.44
C SER A 380 -3.05 1.79 27.74
N ARG A 381 -2.70 2.98 28.24
CA ARG A 381 -2.17 3.19 29.60
C ARG A 381 -3.25 3.63 30.58
N ASP A 382 -4.23 4.39 30.11
CA ASP A 382 -5.21 5.09 30.95
C ASP A 382 -6.50 4.29 31.22
N THR A 383 -6.71 3.16 30.52
CA THR A 383 -7.96 2.38 30.56
C THR A 383 -7.74 0.93 30.98
N LYS A 384 -8.82 0.21 31.32
CA LYS A 384 -8.79 -1.18 31.80
C LYS A 384 -9.40 -2.18 30.80
N SER A 385 -10.05 -1.72 29.73
CA SER A 385 -10.56 -2.59 28.66
C SER A 385 -10.62 -1.88 27.31
N ILE A 386 -10.02 -2.48 26.28
CA ILE A 386 -10.12 -2.04 24.88
C ILE A 386 -10.74 -3.16 24.03
N THR A 387 -11.74 -2.80 23.22
CA THR A 387 -12.34 -3.72 22.25
C THR A 387 -12.00 -3.35 20.82
N ILE A 388 -11.29 -4.22 20.13
CA ILE A 388 -11.08 -4.16 18.69
C ILE A 388 -12.25 -4.82 17.97
N ILE A 389 -12.93 -4.10 17.08
CA ILE A 389 -13.95 -4.64 16.19
C ILE A 389 -13.37 -4.76 14.79
N GLY A 390 -13.15 -6.00 14.34
CA GLY A 390 -12.53 -6.32 13.06
C GLY A 390 -11.50 -7.44 13.17
N GLY A 391 -11.71 -8.51 12.40
CA GLY A 391 -10.83 -9.67 12.34
C GLY A 391 -9.77 -9.62 11.23
N GLY A 392 -9.65 -8.52 10.49
CA GLY A 392 -8.66 -8.38 9.42
C GLY A 392 -7.22 -8.29 9.94
N PHE A 393 -6.24 -8.19 9.03
CA PHE A 393 -4.83 -8.09 9.37
C PHE A 393 -4.55 -6.95 10.35
N LEU A 394 -4.93 -5.70 10.03
CA LEU A 394 -4.74 -4.54 10.91
C LEU A 394 -5.36 -4.74 12.31
N GLY A 395 -6.58 -5.29 12.39
CA GLY A 395 -7.24 -5.55 13.67
C GLY A 395 -6.52 -6.62 14.49
N SER A 396 -5.90 -7.60 13.83
CA SER A 396 -5.15 -8.69 14.48
C SER A 396 -3.73 -8.26 14.88
N GLU A 397 -3.08 -7.41 14.08
CA GLU A 397 -1.81 -6.75 14.43
C GLU A 397 -1.99 -5.91 15.71
N LEU A 398 -3.03 -5.06 15.74
CA LEU A 398 -3.37 -4.27 16.93
C LEU A 398 -3.79 -5.14 18.13
N ALA A 399 -4.42 -6.29 17.89
CA ALA A 399 -4.75 -7.24 18.95
C ALA A 399 -3.49 -7.84 19.58
N CYS A 400 -2.52 -8.32 18.78
CA CYS A 400 -1.24 -8.80 19.29
C CYS A 400 -0.44 -7.68 19.98
N ALA A 401 -0.40 -6.49 19.40
CA ALA A 401 0.32 -5.33 19.95
C ALA A 401 -0.22 -4.88 21.31
N LEU A 402 -1.55 -4.78 21.47
CA LEU A 402 -2.18 -4.45 22.74
C LEU A 402 -2.16 -5.64 23.72
N GLY A 403 -2.34 -6.87 23.22
CA GLY A 403 -2.28 -8.10 24.01
C GLY A 403 -0.94 -8.27 24.71
N ARG A 404 0.17 -8.07 23.99
CA ARG A 404 1.51 -8.03 24.58
C ARG A 404 1.60 -7.04 25.74
N ARG A 405 1.03 -5.84 25.61
CA ARG A 405 1.01 -4.82 26.68
C ARG A 405 0.08 -5.15 27.84
N SER A 406 -0.89 -6.06 27.65
CA SER A 406 -1.70 -6.61 28.75
C SER A 406 -0.97 -7.65 29.60
N ALA A 407 0.17 -8.18 29.16
CA ALA A 407 0.98 -9.06 30.00
C ALA A 407 1.54 -8.33 31.24
N ASP A 408 1.85 -7.03 31.08
CA ASP A 408 2.46 -6.19 32.11
C ASP A 408 1.48 -5.15 32.72
N SER A 409 0.16 -5.28 32.49
CA SER A 409 -0.85 -4.33 32.98
C SER A 409 -2.25 -4.93 33.14
N ASP A 410 -3.14 -4.29 33.91
CA ASP A 410 -4.54 -4.71 34.09
C ASP A 410 -5.46 -4.47 32.86
N LEU A 411 -4.89 -4.40 31.64
CA LEU A 411 -5.64 -4.07 30.42
C LEU A 411 -6.32 -5.31 29.82
N GLU A 412 -7.65 -5.41 29.87
CA GLU A 412 -8.37 -6.41 29.07
C GLU A 412 -8.34 -6.02 27.58
N VAL A 413 -7.81 -6.89 26.72
CA VAL A 413 -7.90 -6.72 25.26
C VAL A 413 -8.90 -7.72 24.70
N ILE A 414 -9.95 -7.20 24.05
CA ILE A 414 -10.97 -7.99 23.38
C ILE A 414 -10.85 -7.77 21.88
N GLN A 415 -10.87 -8.83 21.08
CA GLN A 415 -11.06 -8.73 19.63
C GLN A 415 -12.38 -9.41 19.26
N MET A 416 -13.22 -8.74 18.47
CA MET A 416 -14.50 -9.31 18.02
C MET A 416 -14.77 -9.07 16.55
N PHE A 417 -15.38 -10.05 15.89
CA PHE A 417 -15.70 -10.01 14.46
C PHE A 417 -16.72 -11.09 14.07
N PRO A 418 -17.47 -10.90 12.97
CA PRO A 418 -18.53 -11.84 12.55
C PRO A 418 -18.01 -13.12 11.87
N GLU A 419 -16.75 -13.17 11.45
CA GLU A 419 -16.13 -14.37 10.89
C GLU A 419 -15.89 -15.46 11.96
N LYS A 420 -15.69 -16.70 11.50
CA LYS A 420 -15.32 -17.85 12.36
C LYS A 420 -13.94 -17.70 13.03
N GLY A 421 -13.02 -16.99 12.39
CA GLY A 421 -11.63 -16.83 12.82
C GLY A 421 -10.96 -15.61 12.19
N ASN A 422 -9.74 -15.33 12.64
CA ASN A 422 -8.95 -14.17 12.22
C ASN A 422 -8.63 -14.28 10.72
N MET A 423 -8.74 -13.15 10.03
CA MET A 423 -8.63 -13.01 8.57
C MET A 423 -9.51 -13.99 7.76
N GLY A 424 -10.62 -14.49 8.31
CA GLY A 424 -11.47 -15.52 7.68
C GLY A 424 -12.16 -15.15 6.35
N LYS A 425 -12.01 -13.92 5.83
CA LYS A 425 -12.35 -13.52 4.45
C LYS A 425 -11.23 -13.77 3.43
N VAL A 426 -10.01 -13.99 3.92
CA VAL A 426 -8.79 -14.21 3.12
C VAL A 426 -8.30 -15.63 3.37
N LEU A 427 -8.06 -15.99 4.63
CA LEU A 427 -7.48 -17.28 5.00
C LEU A 427 -8.54 -18.40 5.05
N PRO A 428 -8.23 -19.61 4.55
CA PRO A 428 -9.03 -20.82 4.79
C PRO A 428 -9.14 -21.17 6.27
N GLU A 429 -10.13 -22.00 6.61
CA GLU A 429 -10.53 -22.29 7.99
C GLU A 429 -9.39 -22.81 8.89
N TYR A 430 -8.50 -23.68 8.39
CA TYR A 430 -7.33 -24.15 9.15
C TYR A 430 -6.44 -23.00 9.64
N LEU A 431 -5.91 -22.20 8.71
CA LEU A 431 -4.96 -21.15 9.06
C LEU A 431 -5.66 -19.99 9.79
N SER A 432 -6.91 -19.68 9.44
CA SER A 432 -7.74 -18.70 10.16
C SER A 432 -7.93 -19.08 11.64
N ASN A 433 -8.20 -20.35 11.94
CA ASN A 433 -8.31 -20.86 13.30
C ASN A 433 -6.96 -20.89 14.03
N TRP A 434 -5.88 -21.26 13.34
CA TRP A 434 -4.51 -21.19 13.88
C TRP A 434 -4.15 -19.76 14.27
N THR A 435 -4.44 -18.77 13.42
CA THR A 435 -4.19 -17.36 13.74
C THR A 435 -5.04 -16.89 14.92
N THR A 436 -6.31 -17.32 15.03
CA THR A 436 -7.13 -17.05 16.22
C THR A 436 -6.54 -17.66 17.50
N ALA A 437 -5.95 -18.86 17.43
CA ALA A 437 -5.24 -19.44 18.56
C ALA A 437 -3.97 -18.64 18.93
N LYS A 438 -3.19 -18.19 17.95
CA LYS A 438 -2.03 -17.30 18.17
C LYS A 438 -2.45 -15.97 18.82
N VAL A 439 -3.48 -15.29 18.33
CA VAL A 439 -3.97 -14.04 18.94
C VAL A 439 -4.45 -14.27 20.38
N ARG A 440 -5.13 -15.40 20.65
CA ARG A 440 -5.50 -15.79 22.03
C ARG A 440 -4.29 -16.05 22.93
N SER A 441 -3.18 -16.56 22.39
CA SER A 441 -1.94 -16.78 23.16
C SER A 441 -1.22 -15.48 23.58
N GLU A 442 -1.53 -14.35 22.93
CA GLU A 442 -1.10 -13.01 23.37
C GLU A 442 -1.99 -12.42 24.49
N GLY A 443 -2.80 -13.24 25.16
CA GLY A 443 -3.73 -12.80 26.23
C GLY A 443 -5.06 -12.21 25.73
N VAL A 444 -5.28 -12.10 24.41
CA VAL A 444 -6.47 -11.46 23.84
C VAL A 444 -7.72 -12.32 23.95
N ARG A 445 -8.82 -11.76 24.45
CA ARG A 445 -10.14 -12.39 24.44
C ARG A 445 -10.80 -12.29 23.06
N VAL A 446 -10.54 -13.27 22.20
CA VAL A 446 -11.11 -13.30 20.83
C VAL A 446 -12.52 -13.90 20.80
N ILE A 447 -13.51 -13.08 20.44
CA ILE A 447 -14.94 -13.39 20.29
C ILE A 447 -15.31 -13.48 18.80
N THR A 448 -15.39 -14.71 18.30
CA THR A 448 -15.79 -15.04 16.93
C THR A 448 -17.31 -14.99 16.76
N GLU A 449 -17.77 -14.95 15.50
CA GLU A 449 -19.19 -14.90 15.12
C GLU A 449 -19.99 -13.74 15.78
N ALA A 450 -19.28 -12.67 16.13
CA ALA A 450 -19.78 -11.52 16.87
C ALA A 450 -20.40 -10.46 15.95
N LEU A 451 -21.68 -10.63 15.62
CA LEU A 451 -22.47 -9.62 14.90
C LEU A 451 -22.94 -8.50 15.85
N VAL A 452 -22.29 -7.34 15.78
CA VAL A 452 -22.69 -6.14 16.57
C VAL A 452 -24.08 -5.65 16.14
N LYS A 453 -25.00 -5.57 17.09
CA LYS A 453 -26.40 -5.14 16.92
C LYS A 453 -26.67 -3.73 17.48
N GLY A 454 -25.95 -3.33 18.52
CA GLY A 454 -26.10 -2.03 19.17
C GLY A 454 -24.85 -1.65 19.95
N VAL A 455 -24.58 -0.35 20.04
CA VAL A 455 -23.55 0.21 20.93
C VAL A 455 -24.19 1.37 21.69
N SER A 456 -23.85 1.53 22.98
CA SER A 456 -24.34 2.64 23.80
C SER A 456 -23.36 2.94 24.94
N PHE A 457 -23.29 4.18 25.41
CA PHE A 457 -22.52 4.54 26.61
C PHE A 457 -23.42 4.51 27.85
N LYS A 458 -23.03 3.77 28.88
CA LYS A 458 -23.77 3.58 30.15
C LYS A 458 -22.82 3.31 31.31
N ASP A 459 -23.14 3.82 32.50
CA ASP A 459 -22.41 3.54 33.74
C ASP A 459 -20.89 3.76 33.62
N GLY A 460 -20.48 4.77 32.85
CA GLY A 460 -19.07 5.09 32.57
C GLY A 460 -18.37 4.23 31.51
N LYS A 461 -19.02 3.19 30.96
CA LYS A 461 -18.46 2.25 29.98
C LYS A 461 -19.23 2.24 28.65
N VAL A 462 -18.57 1.76 27.60
CA VAL A 462 -19.21 1.44 26.32
C VAL A 462 -19.78 0.02 26.39
N GLU A 463 -21.08 -0.12 26.13
CA GLU A 463 -21.82 -1.38 26.10
C GLU A 463 -22.13 -1.79 24.66
N ILE A 464 -21.49 -2.85 24.19
CA ILE A 464 -21.64 -3.45 22.86
C ILE A 464 -22.58 -4.66 22.97
N LYS A 465 -23.69 -4.63 22.23
CA LYS A 465 -24.69 -5.71 22.19
C LYS A 465 -24.54 -6.51 20.91
N LEU A 466 -24.38 -7.82 21.05
CA LEU A 466 -24.31 -8.73 19.92
C LEU A 466 -25.70 -9.26 19.54
N LYS A 467 -25.85 -9.74 18.31
CA LYS A 467 -27.11 -10.26 17.75
C LYS A 467 -27.63 -11.49 18.51
N ASP A 468 -26.71 -12.30 19.03
CA ASP A 468 -26.96 -13.51 19.82
C ASP A 468 -27.37 -13.24 21.29
N GLY A 469 -27.37 -11.98 21.73
CA GLY A 469 -27.73 -11.57 23.09
C GLY A 469 -26.54 -11.42 24.04
N ARG A 470 -25.32 -11.80 23.66
CA ARG A 470 -24.11 -11.48 24.42
C ARG A 470 -23.93 -9.96 24.52
N VAL A 471 -23.42 -9.50 25.66
CA VAL A 471 -23.11 -8.09 25.92
C VAL A 471 -21.65 -7.99 26.35
N VAL A 472 -20.92 -7.05 25.77
CA VAL A 472 -19.52 -6.75 26.09
C VAL A 472 -19.46 -5.32 26.60
N LYS A 473 -18.84 -5.13 27.77
CA LYS A 473 -18.56 -3.81 28.34
C LYS A 473 -17.08 -3.52 28.24
N THR A 474 -16.71 -2.33 27.79
CA THR A 474 -15.32 -1.93 27.53
C THR A 474 -15.17 -0.42 27.76
N ASP A 475 -13.94 0.08 27.85
CA ASP A 475 -13.70 1.52 28.06
C ASP A 475 -13.54 2.26 26.73
N HIS A 476 -12.94 1.61 25.73
CA HIS A 476 -12.67 2.18 24.41
C HIS A 476 -12.83 1.14 23.28
N ILE A 477 -13.20 1.61 22.09
CA ILE A 477 -13.34 0.80 20.88
C ILE A 477 -12.24 1.18 19.87
N VAL A 478 -11.70 0.19 19.16
CA VAL A 478 -10.94 0.39 17.91
C VAL A 478 -11.71 -0.30 16.79
N ALA A 479 -12.12 0.42 15.75
CA ALA A 479 -12.76 -0.20 14.58
C ALA A 479 -11.75 -0.36 13.44
N ALA A 480 -11.53 -1.61 13.01
CA ALA A 480 -10.58 -1.99 11.96
C ALA A 480 -11.31 -2.82 10.88
N VAL A 481 -12.32 -2.21 10.26
CA VAL A 481 -13.29 -2.88 9.35
C VAL A 481 -13.10 -2.53 7.87
N GLY A 482 -11.89 -2.11 7.50
CA GLY A 482 -11.47 -1.78 6.12
C GLY A 482 -11.48 -0.27 5.82
N LEU A 483 -11.27 0.06 4.56
CA LEU A 483 -11.08 1.42 4.04
C LEU A 483 -12.11 1.72 2.93
N GLU A 484 -12.47 3.00 2.76
CA GLU A 484 -13.01 3.52 1.51
C GLU A 484 -11.97 4.45 0.85
N PRO A 485 -11.77 4.41 -0.47
CA PRO A 485 -10.85 5.33 -1.15
C PRO A 485 -11.36 6.78 -1.12
N SER A 486 -10.44 7.73 -0.93
CA SER A 486 -10.75 9.17 -0.78
C SER A 486 -11.05 9.80 -2.15
N VAL A 487 -12.29 9.65 -2.61
CA VAL A 487 -12.76 10.02 -3.96
C VAL A 487 -13.53 11.36 -4.02
N GLU A 488 -13.48 12.19 -2.98
CA GLU A 488 -14.28 13.41 -2.86
C GLU A 488 -14.02 14.42 -3.98
N LEU A 489 -12.77 14.50 -4.47
CA LEU A 489 -12.38 15.40 -5.57
C LEU A 489 -12.96 14.96 -6.91
N ALA A 490 -13.36 13.70 -7.09
CA ALA A 490 -13.93 13.21 -8.35
C ALA A 490 -15.15 14.02 -8.78
N LYS A 491 -15.94 14.52 -7.82
CA LYS A 491 -17.16 15.29 -8.07
C LYS A 491 -16.88 16.67 -8.70
N SER A 492 -15.87 17.39 -8.22
CA SER A 492 -15.48 18.70 -8.79
C SER A 492 -14.68 18.52 -10.08
N ALA A 493 -13.77 17.54 -10.09
CA ALA A 493 -12.90 17.23 -11.22
C ALA A 493 -13.60 16.53 -12.40
N GLY A 494 -14.83 16.02 -12.21
CA GLY A 494 -15.55 15.22 -13.20
C GLY A 494 -14.84 13.90 -13.55
N LEU A 495 -14.08 13.33 -12.60
CA LEU A 495 -13.34 12.08 -12.80
C LEU A 495 -14.24 10.85 -12.54
N GLU A 496 -13.94 9.76 -13.23
CA GLU A 496 -14.70 8.52 -13.09
C GLU A 496 -14.24 7.74 -11.85
N VAL A 497 -15.21 7.27 -11.06
CA VAL A 497 -15.00 6.41 -9.88
C VAL A 497 -15.63 5.06 -10.18
N ASP A 498 -14.94 3.98 -9.86
CA ASP A 498 -15.43 2.62 -10.06
C ASP A 498 -16.51 2.30 -9.01
N SER A 499 -17.70 1.86 -9.45
CA SER A 499 -18.84 1.58 -8.54
C SER A 499 -18.68 0.31 -7.73
N ASP A 500 -17.86 -0.63 -8.21
CA ASP A 500 -17.85 -2.01 -7.74
C ASP A 500 -16.67 -2.23 -6.78
N PHE A 501 -15.51 -1.64 -7.09
CA PHE A 501 -14.29 -1.72 -6.28
C PHE A 501 -13.96 -0.41 -5.52
N GLY A 502 -14.62 0.70 -5.86
CA GLY A 502 -14.26 2.04 -5.42
C GLY A 502 -12.97 2.56 -6.07
N GLY A 503 -12.73 3.87 -5.90
CA GLY A 503 -11.49 4.52 -6.34
C GLY A 503 -11.57 5.09 -7.75
N TYR A 504 -10.66 6.00 -8.08
CA TYR A 504 -10.62 6.65 -9.39
C TYR A 504 -10.20 5.65 -10.46
N ARG A 505 -10.94 5.55 -11.56
CA ARG A 505 -10.57 4.69 -12.68
C ARG A 505 -9.44 5.34 -13.48
N VAL A 506 -8.36 4.59 -13.68
CA VAL A 506 -7.21 5.02 -14.48
C VAL A 506 -6.97 4.13 -15.70
N ASN A 507 -6.26 4.63 -16.71
CA ASN A 507 -5.77 3.81 -17.81
C ASN A 507 -4.54 2.97 -17.40
N ALA A 508 -3.92 2.26 -18.36
CA ALA A 508 -2.73 1.45 -18.10
C ALA A 508 -1.53 2.26 -17.58
N GLU A 509 -1.41 3.54 -17.94
CA GLU A 509 -0.33 4.46 -17.53
C GLU A 509 -0.64 5.21 -16.22
N LEU A 510 -1.68 4.78 -15.49
CA LEU A 510 -2.22 5.38 -14.27
C LEU A 510 -2.84 6.78 -14.45
N GLN A 511 -3.19 7.19 -15.67
CA GLN A 511 -3.87 8.46 -15.96
C GLN A 511 -5.38 8.37 -15.74
N ALA A 512 -5.94 9.37 -15.07
CA ALA A 512 -7.37 9.71 -15.09
C ALA A 512 -7.69 10.81 -16.14
N ARG A 513 -6.69 11.64 -16.49
CA ARG A 513 -6.67 12.62 -17.61
C ARG A 513 -5.25 12.75 -18.15
N SER A 514 -5.09 13.43 -19.29
CA SER A 514 -3.80 13.65 -19.97
C SER A 514 -2.68 14.22 -19.10
N ASN A 515 -3.02 15.00 -18.06
CA ASN A 515 -2.09 15.56 -17.09
C ASN A 515 -2.46 15.23 -15.63
N ILE A 516 -3.33 14.24 -15.38
CA ILE A 516 -3.75 13.84 -14.03
C ILE A 516 -3.60 12.33 -13.87
N TRP A 517 -2.75 11.92 -12.94
CA TRP A 517 -2.51 10.53 -12.56
C TRP A 517 -3.16 10.19 -11.20
N VAL A 518 -3.33 8.90 -10.91
CA VAL A 518 -3.78 8.42 -9.59
C VAL A 518 -2.93 7.24 -9.14
N ALA A 519 -2.49 7.22 -7.88
CA ALA A 519 -1.65 6.16 -7.32
C ALA A 519 -2.03 5.80 -5.87
N GLY A 520 -1.53 4.64 -5.40
CA GLY A 520 -1.84 4.12 -4.05
C GLY A 520 -3.32 3.73 -3.88
N ASP A 521 -3.78 3.69 -2.63
CA ASP A 521 -5.09 3.12 -2.23
C ASP A 521 -6.31 3.76 -2.94
N ALA A 522 -6.16 4.96 -3.50
CA ALA A 522 -7.18 5.70 -4.24
C ALA A 522 -7.38 5.23 -5.69
N ALA A 523 -6.42 4.51 -6.28
CA ALA A 523 -6.45 4.12 -7.69
C ALA A 523 -7.18 2.78 -7.91
N CYS A 524 -8.22 2.81 -8.74
CA CYS A 524 -8.79 1.61 -9.36
C CYS A 524 -8.08 1.37 -10.70
N PHE A 525 -7.01 0.58 -10.68
CA PHE A 525 -6.18 0.29 -11.86
C PHE A 525 -6.69 -0.94 -12.61
N TYR A 526 -6.08 -1.23 -13.76
CA TYR A 526 -6.35 -2.43 -14.54
C TYR A 526 -5.16 -3.39 -14.45
N ASP A 527 -5.34 -4.48 -13.71
CA ASP A 527 -4.40 -5.58 -13.61
C ASP A 527 -4.46 -6.43 -14.88
N ILE A 528 -3.30 -6.72 -15.48
CA ILE A 528 -3.19 -7.41 -16.76
C ILE A 528 -3.76 -8.84 -16.73
N ARG A 529 -3.76 -9.51 -15.58
CA ARG A 529 -4.35 -10.85 -15.39
C ARG A 529 -5.72 -10.80 -14.69
N LEU A 530 -5.90 -9.85 -13.76
CA LEU A 530 -7.03 -9.87 -12.82
C LEU A 530 -8.13 -8.82 -13.12
N GLY A 531 -7.92 -7.95 -14.11
CA GLY A 531 -8.89 -6.93 -14.53
C GLY A 531 -8.92 -5.69 -13.62
N ARG A 532 -10.07 -5.02 -13.53
CA ARG A 532 -10.22 -3.86 -12.63
C ARG A 532 -10.05 -4.29 -11.17
N ARG A 533 -9.16 -3.62 -10.43
CA ARG A 533 -8.97 -3.82 -9.00
C ARG A 533 -8.49 -2.56 -8.30
N ARG A 534 -8.64 -2.56 -6.98
CA ARG A 534 -8.05 -1.61 -6.02
C ARG A 534 -7.36 -2.43 -4.94
N VAL A 535 -6.26 -1.94 -4.37
CA VAL A 535 -5.54 -2.61 -3.26
C VAL A 535 -5.06 -1.60 -2.22
N GLU A 536 -4.84 -2.08 -1.00
CA GLU A 536 -4.41 -1.29 0.16
C GLU A 536 -3.00 -1.73 0.59
N HIS A 537 -2.08 -1.79 -0.38
CA HIS A 537 -0.74 -2.35 -0.20
C HIS A 537 0.32 -1.24 -0.21
N HIS A 538 1.28 -1.29 0.73
CA HIS A 538 2.46 -0.42 0.73
C HIS A 538 3.26 -0.53 -0.58
N ASP A 539 3.50 -1.76 -1.04
CA ASP A 539 4.15 -2.09 -2.31
C ASP A 539 3.44 -1.43 -3.51
N HIS A 540 2.11 -1.58 -3.62
CA HIS A 540 1.32 -0.89 -4.65
C HIS A 540 1.54 0.62 -4.60
N ALA A 541 1.48 1.24 -3.41
CA ALA A 541 1.67 2.68 -3.27
C ALA A 541 3.08 3.13 -3.70
N VAL A 542 4.13 2.40 -3.36
CA VAL A 542 5.51 2.68 -3.80
C VAL A 542 5.62 2.56 -5.32
N VAL A 543 5.22 1.43 -5.91
CA VAL A 543 5.44 1.15 -7.34
C VAL A 543 4.53 2.00 -8.23
N SER A 544 3.25 2.17 -7.87
CA SER A 544 2.31 3.02 -8.62
C SER A 544 2.66 4.51 -8.50
N GLY A 545 3.09 4.96 -7.31
CA GLY A 545 3.56 6.33 -7.10
C GLY A 545 4.81 6.62 -7.92
N ARG A 546 5.80 5.73 -7.88
CA ARG A 546 7.00 5.84 -8.72
C ARG A 546 6.65 5.86 -10.20
N LEU A 547 5.85 4.91 -10.70
CA LEU A 547 5.43 4.88 -12.11
C LEU A 547 4.69 6.15 -12.53
N ALA A 548 3.79 6.66 -11.69
CA ALA A 548 3.11 7.93 -11.96
C ALA A 548 4.13 9.08 -12.11
N GLY A 549 5.15 9.16 -11.24
CA GLY A 549 6.24 10.13 -11.37
C GLY A 549 7.09 9.96 -12.63
N GLU A 550 7.35 8.72 -13.06
CA GLU A 550 8.00 8.42 -14.33
C GLU A 550 7.16 8.88 -15.53
N ASN A 551 5.85 8.63 -15.51
CA ASN A 551 4.94 9.02 -16.59
C ASN A 551 4.67 10.54 -16.61
N MET A 552 4.62 11.19 -15.45
CA MET A 552 4.65 12.65 -15.33
C MET A 552 5.94 13.24 -15.92
N THR A 553 7.06 12.50 -15.90
CA THR A 553 8.32 12.85 -16.58
C THR A 553 8.49 12.13 -17.93
N GLY A 554 7.37 11.84 -18.61
CA GLY A 554 7.34 11.45 -20.02
C GLY A 554 7.68 10.00 -20.35
N ALA A 555 7.73 9.09 -19.37
CA ALA A 555 8.11 7.69 -19.61
C ALA A 555 7.04 6.85 -20.34
N ASN A 556 5.75 7.21 -20.25
CA ASN A 556 4.61 6.55 -20.91
C ASN A 556 4.61 5.00 -20.74
N LYS A 557 4.91 4.54 -19.52
CA LYS A 557 5.03 3.12 -19.16
C LYS A 557 3.74 2.59 -18.52
N PRO A 558 3.29 1.36 -18.86
CA PRO A 558 2.10 0.75 -18.27
C PRO A 558 2.38 0.12 -16.88
N TYR A 559 1.35 0.08 -16.03
CA TYR A 559 1.38 -0.58 -14.73
C TYR A 559 1.11 -2.08 -14.87
N TRP A 560 2.18 -2.87 -14.95
CA TRP A 560 2.13 -4.35 -15.00
C TRP A 560 2.60 -5.02 -13.71
N HIS A 561 2.83 -4.25 -12.64
CA HIS A 561 3.31 -4.79 -11.37
C HIS A 561 2.22 -5.61 -10.66
N GLN A 562 2.57 -6.82 -10.24
CA GLN A 562 1.71 -7.64 -9.40
C GLN A 562 2.03 -7.35 -7.94
N SER A 563 1.20 -6.51 -7.33
CA SER A 563 1.49 -6.02 -5.99
C SER A 563 1.32 -7.09 -4.89
N MET A 564 2.29 -7.13 -3.99
CA MET A 564 2.27 -7.95 -2.78
C MET A 564 1.76 -7.18 -1.55
N PHE A 565 1.31 -7.93 -0.55
CA PHE A 565 0.96 -7.48 0.79
C PHE A 565 1.79 -8.25 1.82
N TRP A 566 2.02 -7.69 3.01
CA TRP A 566 2.51 -8.44 4.17
C TRP A 566 1.86 -7.99 5.48
N SER A 567 1.89 -8.86 6.47
CA SER A 567 1.45 -8.60 7.85
C SER A 567 2.30 -9.40 8.83
N ASP A 568 2.85 -8.72 9.84
CA ASP A 568 3.65 -9.31 10.91
C ASP A 568 2.84 -9.20 12.21
N LEU A 569 2.48 -10.33 12.84
CA LEU A 569 1.82 -10.39 14.16
C LEU A 569 2.87 -10.41 15.28
N GLY A 570 3.75 -9.41 15.25
CA GLY A 570 4.98 -9.39 16.04
C GLY A 570 6.15 -10.12 15.35
N PRO A 571 7.26 -10.38 16.07
CA PRO A 571 8.52 -10.86 15.49
C PRO A 571 8.49 -12.32 15.00
N ASP A 572 7.50 -13.13 15.40
CA ASP A 572 7.54 -14.60 15.26
C ASP A 572 6.59 -15.14 14.17
N VAL A 573 5.64 -14.34 13.69
CA VAL A 573 4.57 -14.78 12.78
C VAL A 573 4.33 -13.75 11.68
N GLY A 574 4.62 -14.13 10.44
CA GLY A 574 4.42 -13.30 9.25
C GLY A 574 3.54 -13.96 8.19
N TYR A 575 2.84 -13.12 7.44
CA TYR A 575 2.09 -13.51 6.25
C TYR A 575 2.50 -12.61 5.09
N GLU A 576 2.60 -13.18 3.89
CA GLU A 576 2.65 -12.43 2.65
C GLU A 576 1.51 -12.87 1.73
N ALA A 577 1.01 -11.98 0.88
CA ALA A 577 -0.10 -12.30 -0.03
C ALA A 577 0.04 -11.59 -1.39
N ILE A 578 -0.43 -12.25 -2.45
CA ILE A 578 -0.42 -11.72 -3.81
C ILE A 578 -1.59 -12.28 -4.63
N GLY A 579 -2.06 -11.50 -5.62
CA GLY A 579 -3.17 -11.89 -6.51
C GLY A 579 -4.55 -11.67 -5.89
N ILE A 580 -5.48 -12.61 -6.14
CA ILE A 580 -6.82 -12.66 -5.55
C ILE A 580 -6.83 -13.70 -4.42
N VAL A 581 -6.88 -13.22 -3.17
CA VAL A 581 -6.84 -14.05 -1.96
C VAL A 581 -8.16 -13.92 -1.20
N ASP A 582 -9.14 -14.73 -1.60
CA ASP A 582 -10.51 -14.73 -1.09
C ASP A 582 -10.86 -16.16 -0.62
N SER A 583 -11.25 -16.31 0.65
CA SER A 583 -11.52 -17.62 1.27
C SER A 583 -12.76 -18.34 0.72
N SER A 584 -13.56 -17.70 -0.13
CA SER A 584 -14.66 -18.34 -0.86
C SER A 584 -14.22 -19.05 -2.14
N LEU A 585 -12.97 -18.84 -2.61
CA LEU A 585 -12.40 -19.58 -3.72
C LEU A 585 -11.96 -21.00 -3.29
N PRO A 586 -11.91 -21.98 -4.22
CA PRO A 586 -11.21 -23.23 -3.96
C PRO A 586 -9.74 -22.96 -3.63
N THR A 587 -9.25 -23.53 -2.53
CA THR A 587 -7.86 -23.39 -2.09
C THR A 587 -7.19 -24.73 -1.85
N VAL A 588 -5.89 -24.82 -2.14
CA VAL A 588 -5.02 -25.91 -1.69
C VAL A 588 -3.95 -25.31 -0.80
N GLY A 589 -3.89 -25.75 0.46
CA GLY A 589 -2.86 -25.36 1.42
C GLY A 589 -1.90 -26.52 1.66
N VAL A 590 -0.60 -26.25 1.55
CA VAL A 590 0.49 -27.20 1.82
C VAL A 590 1.33 -26.63 2.95
N PHE A 591 1.49 -27.39 4.03
CA PHE A 591 2.05 -26.94 5.30
C PHE A 591 3.22 -27.81 5.73
N ALA A 592 4.16 -27.22 6.48
CA ALA A 592 5.30 -27.92 7.05
C ALA A 592 5.65 -27.33 8.44
N LYS A 593 6.55 -28.00 9.15
CA LYS A 593 7.13 -27.46 10.38
C LYS A 593 7.98 -26.22 10.05
N ALA A 594 7.93 -25.22 10.92
CA ALA A 594 8.80 -24.06 10.81
C ALA A 594 10.21 -24.38 11.36
N THR A 595 11.22 -23.79 10.74
CA THR A 595 12.57 -23.70 11.28
C THR A 595 12.75 -22.36 12.00
N ALA A 596 13.82 -22.21 12.78
CA ALA A 596 14.15 -20.93 13.44
C ALA A 596 14.36 -19.75 12.45
N LYS A 597 14.55 -20.02 11.15
CA LYS A 597 14.70 -19.01 10.09
C LYS A 597 13.37 -18.53 9.49
N ASP A 598 12.29 -19.25 9.77
CA ASP A 598 10.96 -19.02 9.17
C ASP A 598 10.13 -18.04 10.02
N THR A 599 10.71 -16.88 10.36
CA THR A 599 10.07 -15.83 11.19
C THR A 599 10.31 -14.41 10.62
N PRO A 600 9.40 -13.45 10.87
CA PRO A 600 9.61 -12.04 10.57
C PRO A 600 10.94 -11.48 11.08
N LYS A 601 11.35 -11.87 12.30
CA LYS A 601 12.62 -11.46 12.90
C LYS A 601 13.82 -11.96 12.10
N ALA A 602 13.92 -13.26 11.84
CA ALA A 602 15.03 -13.83 11.07
C ALA A 602 15.09 -13.26 9.64
N ALA A 603 13.94 -13.01 9.01
CA ALA A 603 13.87 -12.36 7.70
C ALA A 603 14.36 -10.90 7.73
N THR A 604 14.10 -10.16 8.82
CA THR A 604 14.58 -8.78 9.03
C THR A 604 16.05 -8.70 9.45
N GLU A 605 16.57 -9.70 10.17
CA GLU A 605 18.00 -9.84 10.46
C GLU A 605 18.79 -10.07 9.17
N LYS A 606 18.32 -10.98 8.31
CA LYS A 606 18.95 -11.30 7.02
C LYS A 606 18.91 -10.14 6.00
N SER A 607 17.79 -9.42 5.90
CA SER A 607 17.59 -8.38 4.88
C SER A 607 17.96 -6.97 5.35
N GLY A 608 18.08 -6.75 6.67
CA GLY A 608 18.27 -5.43 7.27
C GLY A 608 17.00 -4.58 7.38
N THR A 609 15.85 -5.03 6.86
CA THR A 609 14.60 -4.25 6.82
C THR A 609 13.36 -5.01 7.33
N GLY A 610 12.44 -4.29 8.00
CA GLY A 610 11.10 -4.78 8.36
C GLY A 610 10.05 -4.60 7.25
N ILE A 611 10.36 -3.81 6.22
CA ILE A 611 9.46 -3.50 5.11
C ILE A 611 9.59 -4.60 4.05
N ARG A 612 8.75 -5.64 4.10
CA ARG A 612 8.89 -6.86 3.27
C ARG A 612 8.92 -6.58 1.76
N SER A 613 8.22 -5.56 1.30
CA SER A 613 8.26 -5.14 -0.11
C SER A 613 9.65 -4.67 -0.58
N GLU A 614 10.51 -4.21 0.33
CA GLU A 614 11.92 -3.92 0.03
C GLU A 614 12.73 -5.22 -0.08
N SER A 615 12.56 -6.17 0.85
CA SER A 615 13.35 -7.42 0.91
C SER A 615 12.98 -8.46 -0.14
N GLU A 616 11.70 -8.59 -0.49
CA GLU A 616 11.21 -9.51 -1.52
C GLU A 616 11.58 -9.10 -2.96
N THR A 617 12.05 -7.86 -3.12
CA THR A 617 12.21 -7.16 -4.40
C THR A 617 10.90 -7.00 -5.18
N GLU A 618 10.94 -6.21 -6.24
CA GLU A 618 9.84 -6.05 -7.20
C GLU A 618 9.92 -7.05 -8.37
N GLY A 619 10.98 -7.87 -8.42
CA GLY A 619 11.27 -8.79 -9.51
C GLY A 619 10.34 -9.99 -9.60
N THR A 620 10.38 -10.66 -10.75
CA THR A 620 9.76 -11.97 -11.00
C THR A 620 10.87 -13.00 -11.22
N ALA A 621 10.72 -14.24 -10.74
CA ALA A 621 11.72 -15.28 -10.95
C ALA A 621 11.91 -15.59 -12.45
N SER A 622 13.17 -15.80 -12.87
CA SER A 622 13.52 -16.11 -14.27
C SER A 622 13.16 -17.55 -14.68
N SER A 623 13.19 -18.49 -13.74
CA SER A 623 12.75 -19.87 -13.94
C SER A 623 12.09 -20.44 -12.68
N THR A 624 11.31 -21.51 -12.86
CA THR A 624 10.59 -22.25 -11.81
C THR A 624 11.14 -23.68 -11.63
N ALA A 625 12.41 -23.91 -11.97
CA ALA A 625 13.02 -25.23 -11.89
C ALA A 625 13.50 -25.56 -10.47
N THR A 626 12.92 -26.60 -9.86
CA THR A 626 13.50 -27.28 -8.70
C THR A 626 14.60 -28.23 -9.15
N SER A 627 15.73 -28.25 -8.43
CA SER A 627 16.68 -29.37 -8.47
C SER A 627 16.75 -30.03 -7.10
N SER A 628 16.21 -31.24 -6.99
CA SER A 628 16.63 -32.30 -6.03
C SER A 628 15.70 -33.51 -6.12
N THR A 629 16.29 -34.69 -5.92
CA THR A 629 15.64 -36.00 -5.96
C THR A 629 14.84 -36.27 -4.67
N PRO A 630 13.67 -36.95 -4.71
CA PRO A 630 12.92 -37.27 -3.49
C PRO A 630 13.57 -38.40 -2.66
N ALA A 631 13.47 -38.28 -1.34
CA ALA A 631 13.63 -39.39 -0.40
C ALA A 631 12.23 -39.98 -0.06
N PRO A 632 12.11 -41.24 0.40
CA PRO A 632 10.81 -41.87 0.66
C PRO A 632 10.16 -41.37 1.97
N PRO A 633 8.82 -41.29 2.03
CA PRO A 633 8.10 -40.73 3.17
C PRO A 633 8.00 -41.69 4.36
N PRO A 634 8.09 -41.21 5.62
CA PRO A 634 7.66 -41.93 6.82
C PRO A 634 6.15 -41.82 7.06
N GLU A 635 5.61 -42.63 7.98
CA GLU A 635 4.16 -42.68 8.26
C GLU A 635 3.64 -41.49 9.09
N PRO A 636 2.40 -41.00 8.84
CA PRO A 636 1.87 -39.82 9.50
C PRO A 636 1.53 -40.05 10.97
N GLN A 637 2.19 -39.31 11.87
CA GLN A 637 1.82 -39.22 13.29
C GLN A 637 0.93 -38.00 13.56
N GLN A 638 -0.27 -38.27 14.07
CA GLN A 638 -1.36 -37.31 14.16
C GLN A 638 -1.22 -36.35 15.37
N LYS A 639 -0.48 -35.25 15.16
CA LYS A 639 -0.55 -34.00 15.94
C LYS A 639 0.25 -32.92 15.21
N ASP A 640 -0.43 -32.22 14.31
CA ASP A 640 0.24 -31.43 13.29
C ASP A 640 0.61 -30.02 13.80
N ASP A 641 1.74 -29.94 14.50
CA ASP A 641 2.41 -28.69 14.88
C ASP A 641 3.08 -28.03 13.65
N TYR A 642 2.31 -27.76 12.58
CA TYR A 642 2.77 -26.97 11.45
C TYR A 642 3.06 -25.53 11.90
N GLY A 643 4.08 -24.90 11.30
CA GLY A 643 4.50 -23.54 11.62
C GLY A 643 4.69 -22.63 10.41
N LYS A 644 4.58 -23.16 9.19
CA LYS A 644 4.64 -22.42 7.92
C LYS A 644 3.88 -23.15 6.80
N GLY A 645 3.64 -22.45 5.71
CA GLY A 645 3.08 -23.06 4.50
C GLY A 645 2.77 -22.09 3.37
N VAL A 646 2.26 -22.65 2.28
CA VAL A 646 1.76 -21.93 1.10
C VAL A 646 0.30 -22.31 0.84
N ILE A 647 -0.52 -21.33 0.49
CA ILE A 647 -1.93 -21.51 0.13
C ILE A 647 -2.15 -20.95 -1.27
N PHE A 648 -2.54 -21.82 -2.19
CA PHE A 648 -2.89 -21.49 -3.57
C PHE A 648 -4.39 -21.27 -3.68
N TYR A 649 -4.81 -20.15 -4.28
CA TYR A 649 -6.20 -19.80 -4.56
C TYR A 649 -6.48 -20.01 -6.04
N LEU A 650 -7.52 -20.78 -6.35
CA LEU A 650 -7.73 -21.32 -7.69
C LEU A 650 -8.98 -20.76 -8.38
N ARG A 651 -8.90 -20.57 -9.69
CA ARG A 651 -10.05 -20.50 -10.60
C ARG A 651 -9.75 -21.38 -11.79
N ASP A 652 -10.65 -22.32 -12.08
CA ASP A 652 -10.51 -23.27 -13.20
C ASP A 652 -9.13 -23.97 -13.20
N LYS A 653 -8.66 -24.37 -12.00
CA LYS A 653 -7.33 -24.94 -11.66
C LYS A 653 -6.12 -24.02 -11.86
N VAL A 654 -6.27 -22.82 -12.41
CA VAL A 654 -5.20 -21.82 -12.50
C VAL A 654 -5.06 -21.09 -11.17
N VAL A 655 -3.82 -20.87 -10.73
CA VAL A 655 -3.51 -20.11 -9.51
C VAL A 655 -3.71 -18.61 -9.77
N VAL A 656 -4.71 -18.02 -9.10
CA VAL A 656 -5.03 -16.58 -9.20
C VAL A 656 -4.58 -15.76 -7.99
N GLY A 657 -4.18 -16.43 -6.91
CA GLY A 657 -3.62 -15.81 -5.72
C GLY A 657 -2.84 -16.80 -4.87
N ILE A 658 -1.91 -16.28 -4.07
CA ILE A 658 -1.07 -17.04 -3.16
C ILE A 658 -1.01 -16.31 -1.81
N VAL A 659 -1.16 -17.04 -0.71
CA VAL A 659 -0.75 -16.62 0.64
C VAL A 659 0.43 -17.47 1.08
N LEU A 660 1.46 -16.80 1.61
CA LEU A 660 2.61 -17.39 2.28
C LEU A 660 2.46 -17.13 3.78
N TRP A 661 2.65 -18.17 4.59
CA TRP A 661 2.67 -18.07 6.04
C TRP A 661 4.03 -18.54 6.53
N ASN A 662 4.78 -17.65 7.18
CA ASN A 662 6.16 -17.90 7.63
C ASN A 662 7.09 -18.42 6.51
N VAL A 663 6.86 -17.98 5.27
CA VAL A 663 7.74 -18.23 4.11
C VAL A 663 8.10 -16.88 3.51
N PHE A 664 9.41 -16.59 3.47
CA PHE A 664 9.97 -15.30 3.04
C PHE A 664 11.06 -15.53 1.97
N ASN A 665 11.42 -14.49 1.21
CA ASN A 665 12.34 -14.51 0.07
C ASN A 665 11.85 -15.43 -1.07
N ARG A 666 10.55 -15.39 -1.33
CA ARG A 666 9.83 -16.31 -2.26
C ARG A 666 8.73 -15.62 -3.08
N MET A 667 8.42 -14.35 -2.84
CA MET A 667 7.44 -13.58 -3.62
C MET A 667 7.75 -13.51 -5.13
N PRO A 668 9.02 -13.44 -5.61
CA PRO A 668 9.31 -13.51 -7.04
C PRO A 668 8.85 -14.81 -7.73
N ILE A 669 8.80 -15.93 -6.98
CA ILE A 669 8.27 -17.21 -7.46
C ILE A 669 6.74 -17.15 -7.52
N ALA A 670 6.09 -16.63 -6.47
CA ALA A 670 4.64 -16.44 -6.43
C ALA A 670 4.14 -15.52 -7.57
N ARG A 671 4.87 -14.44 -7.87
CA ARG A 671 4.65 -13.60 -9.07
C ARG A 671 4.73 -14.42 -10.35
N LYS A 672 5.78 -15.25 -10.53
CA LYS A 672 5.97 -16.05 -11.76
C LYS A 672 4.80 -16.98 -12.01
N ILE A 673 4.39 -17.76 -10.99
CA ILE A 673 3.25 -18.69 -11.05
C ILE A 673 1.96 -17.99 -11.50
N ILE A 674 1.57 -16.89 -10.84
CA ILE A 674 0.32 -16.16 -11.18
C ILE A 674 0.46 -15.45 -12.54
N LYS A 675 1.66 -14.98 -12.90
CA LYS A 675 1.94 -14.32 -14.18
C LYS A 675 1.83 -15.28 -15.35
N ASP A 676 2.33 -16.51 -15.21
CA ASP A 676 2.25 -17.55 -16.25
C ASP A 676 0.80 -17.98 -16.44
N GLY A 677 0.09 -18.28 -15.34
CA GLY A 677 -1.31 -18.67 -15.36
C GLY A 677 -1.56 -20.07 -15.94
N GLU A 678 -0.63 -20.99 -15.71
CA GLU A 678 -0.73 -22.38 -16.14
C GLU A 678 -1.64 -23.21 -15.22
N GLU A 679 -2.19 -24.32 -15.74
CA GLU A 679 -2.83 -25.35 -14.91
C GLU A 679 -1.75 -26.20 -14.24
N HIS A 680 -1.83 -26.38 -12.92
CA HIS A 680 -0.95 -27.28 -12.19
C HIS A 680 -1.67 -28.59 -11.86
N ALA A 681 -1.12 -29.72 -12.30
CA ALA A 681 -1.69 -31.05 -12.05
C ALA A 681 -1.54 -31.48 -10.58
N ASP A 682 -0.44 -31.10 -9.93
CA ASP A 682 -0.18 -31.32 -8.51
C ASP A 682 0.43 -30.06 -7.89
N LEU A 683 -0.23 -29.51 -6.87
CA LEU A 683 0.23 -28.30 -6.17
C LEU A 683 1.19 -28.61 -5.01
N ASN A 684 1.35 -29.88 -4.61
CA ASN A 684 2.38 -30.29 -3.65
C ASN A 684 3.77 -30.20 -4.29
N GLU A 685 3.91 -30.57 -5.57
CA GLU A 685 5.15 -30.34 -6.34
C GLU A 685 5.47 -28.84 -6.49
N VAL A 686 4.45 -28.00 -6.72
CA VAL A 686 4.62 -26.53 -6.76
C VAL A 686 5.02 -25.98 -5.40
N ALA A 687 4.53 -26.55 -4.29
CA ALA A 687 4.89 -26.14 -2.93
C ALA A 687 6.39 -26.32 -2.62
N LYS A 688 7.09 -27.26 -3.28
CA LYS A 688 8.55 -27.45 -3.12
C LYS A 688 9.36 -26.21 -3.52
N LEU A 689 8.85 -25.38 -4.45
CA LEU A 689 9.45 -24.08 -4.80
C LEU A 689 9.49 -23.09 -3.62
N PHE A 690 8.61 -23.29 -2.63
CA PHE A 690 8.50 -22.50 -1.41
C PHE A 690 9.25 -23.12 -0.22
N ASN A 691 10.09 -24.14 -0.46
CA ASN A 691 10.75 -24.95 0.57
C ASN A 691 9.75 -25.60 1.54
N ILE A 692 8.60 -26.01 1.02
CA ILE A 692 7.63 -26.85 1.72
C ILE A 692 7.81 -28.28 1.17
N HIS A 693 8.19 -29.19 2.05
CA HIS A 693 8.37 -30.60 1.76
C HIS A 693 7.39 -31.39 2.64
N GLU A 694 6.96 -32.56 2.16
CA GLU A 694 6.35 -33.56 3.04
C GLU A 694 7.46 -34.12 3.94
N ASP A 695 7.28 -34.01 5.26
CA ASP A 695 8.17 -34.55 6.32
C ASP A 695 7.90 -36.05 6.55
#